data_AF-A0A7S2EL46-F1
#
_entry.id   AF-A0A7S2EL46-F1
#
_cell.length_a   1.000
_cell.length_b   1.000
_cell.length_c   1.000
_cell.angle_alpha   90.00
_cell.angle_beta   90.00
_cell.angle_gamma   90.00
#
_symmetry.space_group_name_H-M   'P 1'
#
loop_
_entity.id
_entity.type
_entity.pdbx_description
1 polymer ?
#
loop_
_entity_poly.entity_id
_entity_poly.type
_entity_poly.pdbx_seq_one_letter_code
_entity_poly.pdbx_strand_id
1 'polypeptide(L)'
;MKISPVAVAAVSALAGGTFFVGSILQKLSSEVDDLQRQVKVLSGSSSSSSFSSSTEAEPRALQRNNPKKLNEIVAETCTGPCALSYAKDFGAIGDGETDDTEAIKRAIEFAAKSIKEEGVSGGTVILGPGVFRTSDTLNVPGGVTLQGQGYGSDPTEELYASGGSFISYCGEEYAVKVTGDGAALRNFALYDRYLIEEGCTMEAQGGILVEADSITTESVSVSRVLVHKFETGTALELSAKNGGIISHSVFDDLKIIDAKVGINISALDENSYVISNRFHDGVIKTDKNTMEYAIYAEGLAHRRVDDIQFWSTSIIPDITAMAHVYIKGEGTNLNLQRVRIEGPGMLEANAGGLPRPLVVIEEESSRNIMNGILEPTNVQALLSRNPGIDFVTPKWVGVSSSEVNMFDNAPFHSVNQKDIASWELTGPDDYEITKQPDSETLYPDHNVVLIAVPEYDMITLQPKNELPLNQAEASYTFGVYAKSDIPNSIVALDCRQDEVKSIGHSGGGGWEFIGLSAFNQNYWALADAEAKNPCPAFEISGEVEITAPTFAYGEVKVIPGADLVSSSGAAFFGPLAFGTAMINLPAPGEPGAEDGELTLTNEGNIFKIKARPDNEVPRTIQSINKSNADWFKEGTLVTLLFEQEGTRVEHSEDIKLLGEEDFVASKVATLTLLAEAEGKLTEVTRNTLSLD
;
A
#
# COMPACT_ATOMS: atom_id res chain seq x y z
N MET A 1 -24.18 -12.39 -37.48
CA MET A 1 -22.79 -12.88 -37.35
C MET A 1 -22.81 -14.40 -37.46
N LYS A 2 -22.14 -14.98 -38.46
CA LYS A 2 -22.01 -16.44 -38.64
C LYS A 2 -20.58 -16.83 -38.26
N ILE A 3 -20.42 -17.74 -37.30
CA ILE A 3 -19.12 -18.26 -36.86
C ILE A 3 -18.80 -19.55 -37.63
N SER A 4 -17.52 -19.70 -38.00
CA SER A 4 -16.95 -20.74 -38.86
C SER A 4 -16.85 -22.13 -38.18
N PRO A 5 -16.94 -23.26 -38.92
CA PRO A 5 -17.01 -24.62 -38.35
C PRO A 5 -15.70 -25.19 -37.80
N VAL A 6 -14.60 -24.43 -37.80
CA VAL A 6 -13.26 -24.96 -37.45
C VAL A 6 -13.03 -25.05 -35.93
N ALA A 7 -13.89 -24.44 -35.10
CA ALA A 7 -13.76 -24.47 -33.63
C ALA A 7 -14.31 -25.74 -32.96
N VAL A 8 -14.96 -26.66 -33.70
CA VAL A 8 -15.65 -27.83 -33.10
C VAL A 8 -14.75 -29.09 -33.05
N ALA A 9 -13.61 -29.11 -33.75
CA ALA A 9 -12.78 -30.32 -33.85
C ALA A 9 -11.74 -30.49 -32.71
N ALA A 10 -11.53 -29.48 -31.85
CA ALA A 10 -10.45 -29.51 -30.85
C ALA A 10 -10.86 -30.07 -29.47
N VAL A 11 -12.13 -30.43 -29.25
CA VAL A 11 -12.62 -30.87 -27.93
C VAL A 11 -12.87 -32.39 -27.85
N SER A 12 -12.70 -33.15 -28.93
CA SER A 12 -13.02 -34.59 -28.95
C SER A 12 -11.89 -35.54 -28.48
N ALA A 13 -10.82 -35.05 -27.85
CA ALA A 13 -9.69 -35.90 -27.46
C ALA A 13 -9.64 -36.34 -25.97
N LEU A 14 -10.53 -35.88 -25.10
CA LEU A 14 -10.48 -36.21 -23.66
C LEU A 14 -11.90 -36.33 -23.05
N ALA A 15 -12.55 -37.48 -23.20
CA ALA A 15 -13.66 -37.88 -22.33
C ALA A 15 -14.00 -39.38 -22.48
N GLY A 16 -13.43 -40.21 -21.62
CA GLY A 16 -14.12 -41.42 -21.15
C GLY A 16 -14.98 -41.04 -19.95
N GLY A 17 -16.32 -41.05 -20.10
CA GLY A 17 -17.22 -40.68 -18.99
C GLY A 17 -18.64 -40.28 -19.40
N THR A 18 -19.27 -40.99 -20.34
CA THR A 18 -20.66 -40.75 -20.74
C THR A 18 -21.63 -41.46 -19.81
N PHE A 19 -21.96 -40.86 -18.66
CA PHE A 19 -23.25 -41.16 -17.98
C PHE A 19 -23.79 -40.03 -17.08
N PHE A 20 -23.01 -38.99 -16.76
CA PHE A 20 -23.44 -37.96 -15.79
C PHE A 20 -23.90 -36.62 -16.38
N VAL A 21 -23.59 -36.32 -17.65
CA VAL A 21 -23.90 -35.00 -18.24
C VAL A 21 -25.37 -34.86 -18.68
N GLY A 22 -26.05 -35.98 -18.96
CA GLY A 22 -27.43 -35.97 -19.45
C GLY A 22 -28.46 -35.45 -18.44
N SER A 23 -28.30 -35.76 -17.15
CA SER A 23 -29.28 -35.35 -16.13
C SER A 23 -29.18 -33.86 -15.79
N ILE A 24 -27.98 -33.28 -15.87
CA ILE A 24 -27.76 -31.86 -15.60
C ILE A 24 -28.35 -30.99 -16.73
N LEU A 25 -28.14 -31.40 -17.99
CA LEU A 25 -28.71 -30.69 -19.15
C LEU A 25 -30.24 -30.77 -19.19
N GLN A 26 -30.82 -31.89 -18.78
CA GLN A 26 -32.28 -32.04 -18.72
C GLN A 26 -32.91 -31.19 -17.60
N LYS A 27 -32.20 -31.03 -16.48
CA LYS A 27 -32.64 -30.18 -15.36
C LYS A 27 -32.57 -28.70 -15.71
N LEU A 28 -31.47 -28.26 -16.34
CA LEU A 28 -31.31 -26.88 -16.83
C LEU A 28 -32.35 -26.50 -17.89
N SER A 29 -32.70 -27.41 -18.81
CA SER A 29 -33.75 -27.16 -19.80
C SER A 29 -35.12 -26.94 -19.14
N SER A 30 -35.43 -27.67 -18.07
CA SER A 30 -36.72 -27.52 -17.37
C SER A 30 -36.82 -26.22 -16.57
N GLU A 31 -35.71 -25.73 -16.01
CA GLU A 31 -35.66 -24.44 -15.29
C GLU A 31 -35.78 -23.25 -16.23
N VAL A 32 -35.20 -23.33 -17.43
CA VAL A 32 -35.35 -22.29 -18.48
C VAL A 32 -36.80 -22.19 -18.96
N ASP A 33 -37.49 -23.31 -19.16
CA ASP A 33 -38.90 -23.32 -19.56
C ASP A 33 -39.82 -22.72 -18.49
N ASP A 34 -39.51 -22.93 -17.21
CA ASP A 34 -40.29 -22.38 -16.10
C ASP A 34 -40.09 -20.87 -15.94
N LEU A 35 -38.84 -20.39 -16.13
CA LEU A 35 -38.53 -18.95 -16.16
C LEU A 35 -39.23 -18.25 -17.33
N GLN A 36 -39.28 -18.87 -18.52
CA GLN A 36 -39.99 -18.30 -19.67
C GLN A 36 -41.51 -18.23 -19.44
N ARG A 37 -42.09 -19.16 -18.67
CA ARG A 37 -43.51 -19.09 -18.27
C ARG A 37 -43.77 -17.95 -17.28
N GLN A 38 -42.88 -17.74 -16.31
CA GLN A 38 -43.03 -16.67 -15.31
C GLN A 38 -42.96 -15.27 -15.96
N VAL A 39 -42.07 -15.07 -16.94
CA VAL A 39 -41.96 -13.80 -17.69
C VAL A 39 -43.24 -13.52 -18.50
N LYS A 40 -43.89 -14.56 -19.05
CA LYS A 40 -45.14 -14.40 -19.82
C LYS A 40 -46.35 -14.03 -18.97
N VAL A 41 -46.36 -14.43 -17.69
CA VAL A 41 -47.41 -14.05 -16.72
C VAL A 41 -47.28 -12.57 -16.31
N LEU A 42 -46.06 -12.04 -16.25
CA LEU A 42 -45.82 -10.64 -15.87
C LEU A 42 -46.09 -9.63 -17.00
N SER A 43 -46.09 -10.06 -18.27
CA SER A 43 -46.40 -9.18 -19.42
C SER A 43 -47.91 -9.01 -19.71
N GLY A 44 -48.80 -9.59 -18.90
CA GLY A 44 -50.23 -9.75 -19.23
C GLY A 44 -51.21 -8.71 -18.68
N SER A 45 -50.80 -7.71 -17.88
CA SER A 45 -51.75 -6.77 -17.25
C SER A 45 -51.50 -5.31 -17.64
N SER A 46 -51.99 -4.91 -18.80
CA SER A 46 -52.24 -3.50 -19.12
C SER A 46 -53.73 -3.29 -19.34
N SER A 47 -54.46 -2.95 -18.28
CA SER A 47 -55.85 -2.49 -18.37
C SER A 47 -55.86 -1.05 -18.85
N SER A 48 -56.34 -0.84 -20.06
CA SER A 48 -56.61 0.46 -20.67
C SER A 48 -57.79 1.15 -19.96
N SER A 49 -57.54 2.24 -19.25
CA SER A 49 -58.58 3.20 -18.84
C SER A 49 -58.65 4.35 -19.85
N SER A 50 -59.75 4.41 -20.59
CA SER A 50 -60.12 5.48 -21.50
C SER A 50 -60.40 6.78 -20.75
N PHE A 51 -59.64 7.85 -21.01
CA PHE A 51 -59.94 9.20 -20.58
C PHE A 51 -60.66 9.96 -21.70
N SER A 52 -61.87 10.44 -21.41
CA SER A 52 -62.69 11.25 -22.31
C SER A 52 -62.19 12.69 -22.37
N SER A 53 -62.01 13.20 -23.58
CA SER A 53 -61.74 14.61 -23.87
C SER A 53 -62.96 15.48 -23.57
N SER A 54 -62.79 16.55 -22.78
CA SER A 54 -63.66 17.71 -22.81
C SER A 54 -62.86 18.99 -23.06
N THR A 55 -63.54 19.87 -23.77
CA THR A 55 -63.10 20.99 -24.61
C THR A 55 -62.65 22.26 -23.88
N GLU A 56 -61.69 22.94 -24.53
CA GLU A 56 -61.44 24.39 -24.64
C GLU A 56 -61.81 25.32 -23.45
N ALA A 57 -60.76 25.88 -22.84
CA ALA A 57 -60.79 27.24 -22.28
C ALA A 57 -59.40 27.91 -22.45
N GLU A 58 -59.40 29.16 -22.92
CA GLU A 58 -58.25 30.02 -23.24
C GLU A 58 -57.26 30.24 -22.07
N PRO A 59 -55.97 30.50 -22.35
CA PRO A 59 -54.99 30.75 -21.31
C PRO A 59 -55.06 32.21 -20.82
N ARG A 60 -55.55 32.40 -19.59
CA ARG A 60 -55.29 33.63 -18.82
C ARG A 60 -53.88 33.57 -18.25
N ALA A 61 -53.12 34.64 -18.49
CA ALA A 61 -51.79 34.88 -17.95
C ALA A 61 -51.73 34.66 -16.43
N LEU A 62 -50.97 33.66 -16.00
CA LEU A 62 -50.64 33.43 -14.59
C LEU A 62 -49.66 34.51 -14.12
N GLN A 63 -50.14 35.37 -13.24
CA GLN A 63 -49.33 36.29 -12.46
C GLN A 63 -48.29 35.51 -11.63
N ARG A 64 -47.07 36.06 -11.57
CA ARG A 64 -45.96 35.59 -10.71
C ARG A 64 -46.47 35.43 -9.27
N ASN A 65 -46.54 34.19 -8.80
CA ASN A 65 -47.01 33.85 -7.46
C ASN A 65 -45.97 34.23 -6.38
N ASN A 66 -46.49 34.69 -5.24
CA ASN A 66 -45.75 35.05 -4.03
C ASN A 66 -45.04 33.81 -3.44
N PRO A 67 -43.71 33.81 -3.27
CA PRO A 67 -42.93 32.63 -2.85
C PRO A 67 -43.36 32.06 -1.48
N LYS A 68 -43.92 32.89 -0.58
CA LYS A 68 -44.47 32.41 0.70
C LYS A 68 -45.59 31.38 0.54
N LYS A 69 -46.43 31.53 -0.48
CA LYS A 69 -47.61 30.68 -0.67
C LYS A 69 -47.25 29.32 -1.29
N LEU A 70 -46.12 29.23 -1.99
CA LEU A 70 -45.63 27.97 -2.56
C LEU A 70 -45.11 27.05 -1.45
N ASN A 71 -44.38 27.60 -0.46
CA ASN A 71 -43.88 26.84 0.67
C ASN A 71 -45.01 26.23 1.53
N GLU A 72 -46.14 26.93 1.70
CA GLU A 72 -47.31 26.40 2.42
C GLU A 72 -47.99 25.26 1.65
N ILE A 73 -48.10 25.36 0.33
CA ILE A 73 -48.79 24.35 -0.51
C ILE A 73 -47.95 23.07 -0.70
N VAL A 74 -46.63 23.20 -0.82
CA VAL A 74 -45.72 22.05 -0.93
C VAL A 74 -45.64 21.28 0.40
N ALA A 75 -45.74 21.98 1.53
CA ALA A 75 -45.81 21.33 2.85
C ALA A 75 -47.13 20.56 3.08
N GLU A 76 -48.26 21.04 2.54
CA GLU A 76 -49.58 20.40 2.76
C GLU A 76 -49.84 19.14 1.91
N THR A 77 -49.08 18.90 0.84
CA THR A 77 -49.35 17.78 -0.10
C THR A 77 -48.56 16.50 0.15
N CYS A 78 -47.60 16.53 1.08
CA CYS A 78 -46.84 15.36 1.52
C CYS A 78 -47.42 14.79 2.81
N THR A 79 -48.50 14.01 2.74
CA THR A 79 -49.09 13.33 3.92
C THR A 79 -48.35 12.05 4.35
N GLY A 80 -47.10 11.91 3.94
CA GLY A 80 -46.16 10.86 4.34
C GLY A 80 -44.72 11.37 4.22
N PRO A 81 -43.71 10.61 4.69
CA PRO A 81 -42.32 11.04 4.69
C PRO A 81 -41.87 11.32 3.25
N CYS A 82 -41.84 12.60 2.88
CA CYS A 82 -41.32 13.05 1.59
C CYS A 82 -39.79 13.00 1.63
N ALA A 83 -39.27 11.78 1.51
CA ALA A 83 -37.84 11.49 1.52
C ALA A 83 -37.09 12.05 0.30
N LEU A 84 -37.78 12.66 -0.66
CA LEU A 84 -37.22 13.17 -1.90
C LEU A 84 -37.76 14.58 -2.19
N SER A 85 -36.87 15.54 -2.41
CA SER A 85 -37.18 16.91 -2.80
C SER A 85 -36.32 17.32 -4.00
N TYR A 86 -36.89 18.00 -5.00
CA TYR A 86 -36.09 18.53 -6.12
C TYR A 86 -35.77 19.99 -5.85
N ALA A 87 -34.51 20.41 -6.05
CA ALA A 87 -34.12 21.81 -5.85
C ALA A 87 -34.96 22.79 -6.69
N LYS A 88 -35.41 22.38 -7.88
CA LYS A 88 -36.29 23.17 -8.76
C LYS A 88 -37.64 23.52 -8.10
N ASP A 89 -38.16 22.66 -7.23
CA ASP A 89 -39.43 22.89 -6.54
C ASP A 89 -39.31 24.03 -5.50
N PHE A 90 -38.07 24.36 -5.12
CA PHE A 90 -37.71 25.49 -4.27
C PHE A 90 -37.25 26.72 -5.07
N GLY A 91 -37.29 26.65 -6.40
CA GLY A 91 -36.97 27.75 -7.31
C GLY A 91 -35.55 27.75 -7.86
N ALA A 92 -34.79 26.66 -7.74
CA ALA A 92 -33.49 26.55 -8.40
C ALA A 92 -33.69 26.42 -9.92
N ILE A 93 -32.90 27.16 -10.70
CA ILE A 93 -33.01 27.20 -12.16
C ILE A 93 -31.98 26.30 -12.82
N GLY A 94 -30.73 26.30 -12.34
CA GLY A 94 -29.65 25.50 -12.93
C GLY A 94 -29.19 25.98 -14.31
N ASP A 95 -29.24 27.29 -14.56
CA ASP A 95 -28.88 27.92 -15.84
C ASP A 95 -27.43 28.44 -15.92
N GLY A 96 -26.66 28.32 -14.84
CA GLY A 96 -25.28 28.83 -14.71
C GLY A 96 -25.19 30.34 -14.44
N GLU A 97 -26.29 31.09 -14.56
CA GLU A 97 -26.32 32.54 -14.38
C GLU A 97 -26.98 32.93 -13.05
N THR A 98 -28.14 32.34 -12.79
CA THR A 98 -28.99 32.57 -11.63
C THR A 98 -28.35 31.99 -10.38
N ASP A 99 -28.24 32.81 -9.33
CA ASP A 99 -27.80 32.34 -8.01
C ASP A 99 -28.87 31.45 -7.35
N ASP A 100 -28.61 30.15 -7.33
CA ASP A 100 -29.49 29.10 -6.84
C ASP A 100 -29.28 28.81 -5.34
N THR A 101 -28.39 29.54 -4.65
CA THR A 101 -28.00 29.32 -3.24
C THR A 101 -29.21 29.16 -2.32
N GLU A 102 -30.10 30.16 -2.29
CA GLU A 102 -31.24 30.18 -1.37
C GLU A 102 -32.34 29.18 -1.75
N ALA A 103 -32.41 28.75 -3.01
CA ALA A 103 -33.31 27.69 -3.42
C ALA A 103 -32.79 26.33 -2.94
N ILE A 104 -31.50 26.05 -3.12
CA ILE A 104 -30.87 24.79 -2.69
C ILE A 104 -30.82 24.69 -1.17
N LYS A 105 -30.45 25.76 -0.45
CA LYS A 105 -30.51 25.79 1.03
C LYS A 105 -31.90 25.47 1.55
N ARG A 106 -32.97 26.04 0.96
CA ARG A 106 -34.35 25.71 1.33
C ARG A 106 -34.72 24.25 1.06
N ALA A 107 -34.26 23.67 -0.05
CA ALA A 107 -34.47 22.26 -0.35
C ALA A 107 -33.77 21.35 0.69
N ILE A 108 -32.53 21.69 1.07
CA ILE A 108 -31.77 20.98 2.12
C ILE A 108 -32.47 21.12 3.48
N GLU A 109 -32.88 22.32 3.86
CA GLU A 109 -33.62 22.55 5.11
C GLU A 109 -34.93 21.77 5.13
N PHE A 110 -35.65 21.71 4.01
CA PHE A 110 -36.88 20.93 3.89
C PHE A 110 -36.58 19.44 4.13
N ALA A 111 -35.58 18.88 3.44
CA ALA A 111 -35.14 17.50 3.63
C ALA A 111 -34.69 17.19 5.07
N ALA A 112 -34.04 18.16 5.73
CA ALA A 112 -33.63 18.03 7.13
C ALA A 112 -34.83 18.11 8.10
N LYS A 113 -35.84 18.94 7.80
CA LYS A 113 -37.03 19.17 8.64
C LYS A 113 -38.07 18.06 8.51
N SER A 114 -38.21 17.44 7.34
CA SER A 114 -39.32 16.56 6.94
C SER A 114 -39.53 15.32 7.82
N ILE A 115 -38.77 15.16 8.91
CA ILE A 115 -38.88 14.01 9.79
C ILE A 115 -38.74 14.35 11.31
N LYS A 116 -38.49 15.62 11.70
CA LYS A 116 -38.36 16.00 13.13
C LYS A 116 -39.61 15.72 13.99
N GLU A 117 -40.78 15.58 13.38
CA GLU A 117 -42.03 15.28 14.09
C GLU A 117 -42.21 13.78 14.43
N GLU A 118 -41.45 12.88 13.78
CA GLU A 118 -41.58 11.42 13.95
C GLU A 118 -40.31 10.73 14.52
N GLY A 119 -39.28 11.49 14.88
CA GLY A 119 -38.07 10.95 15.52
C GLY A 119 -37.09 10.25 14.57
N VAL A 120 -37.29 10.38 13.26
CA VAL A 120 -36.31 10.03 12.22
C VAL A 120 -35.82 11.37 11.62
N SER A 121 -34.62 11.46 11.06
CA SER A 121 -34.14 12.70 10.41
C SER A 121 -33.44 12.35 9.11
N GLY A 122 -33.76 13.05 8.02
CA GLY A 122 -33.08 12.86 6.74
C GLY A 122 -33.96 13.04 5.50
N GLY A 123 -33.33 13.02 4.34
CA GLY A 123 -34.01 13.18 3.05
C GLY A 123 -33.01 13.38 1.91
N THR A 124 -33.46 13.24 0.67
CA THR A 124 -32.63 13.42 -0.52
C THR A 124 -33.05 14.67 -1.27
N VAL A 125 -32.12 15.61 -1.47
CA VAL A 125 -32.26 16.74 -2.39
C VAL A 125 -31.70 16.34 -3.75
N ILE A 126 -32.54 16.38 -4.78
CA ILE A 126 -32.17 16.09 -6.16
C ILE A 126 -31.88 17.39 -6.92
N LEU A 127 -30.64 17.51 -7.38
CA LEU A 127 -30.22 18.46 -8.41
C LEU A 127 -30.52 17.83 -9.78
N GLY A 128 -31.32 18.53 -10.59
CA GLY A 128 -31.54 18.15 -11.98
C GLY A 128 -30.28 18.32 -12.83
N PRO A 129 -30.33 18.00 -14.13
CA PRO A 129 -29.26 18.38 -15.03
C PRO A 129 -29.25 19.92 -15.16
N GLY A 130 -28.07 20.53 -15.14
CA GLY A 130 -27.91 21.98 -15.15
C GLY A 130 -26.71 22.45 -14.34
N VAL A 131 -26.45 23.75 -14.38
CA VAL A 131 -25.38 24.40 -13.64
C VAL A 131 -25.98 25.33 -12.59
N PHE A 132 -25.84 24.93 -11.33
CA PHE A 132 -26.36 25.64 -10.18
C PHE A 132 -25.28 26.58 -9.65
N ARG A 133 -25.39 27.86 -9.95
CA ARG A 133 -24.47 28.86 -9.39
C ARG A 133 -24.80 29.05 -7.92
N THR A 134 -23.79 29.03 -7.05
CA THR A 134 -23.96 29.34 -5.63
C THR A 134 -22.94 30.39 -5.17
N SER A 135 -23.34 31.27 -4.26
CA SER A 135 -22.52 32.35 -3.70
C SER A 135 -22.16 32.14 -2.23
N ASP A 136 -22.87 31.26 -1.53
CA ASP A 136 -22.58 30.87 -0.15
C ASP A 136 -22.43 29.34 0.00
N THR A 137 -21.80 28.93 1.10
CA THR A 137 -21.69 27.53 1.52
C THR A 137 -23.05 26.85 1.64
N LEU A 138 -23.17 25.66 1.04
CA LEU A 138 -24.29 24.75 1.22
C LEU A 138 -24.03 23.83 2.43
N ASN A 139 -24.77 24.05 3.52
CA ASN A 139 -24.67 23.23 4.73
C ASN A 139 -25.55 21.98 4.61
N VAL A 140 -24.95 20.79 4.54
CA VAL A 140 -25.63 19.49 4.47
C VAL A 140 -25.61 18.84 5.86
N PRO A 141 -26.74 18.85 6.59
CA PRO A 141 -26.79 18.28 7.93
C PRO A 141 -26.91 16.75 7.89
N GLY A 142 -26.80 16.12 9.06
CA GLY A 142 -26.94 14.67 9.21
C GLY A 142 -28.24 14.10 8.62
N GLY A 143 -28.13 12.94 8.00
CA GLY A 143 -29.21 12.22 7.32
C GLY A 143 -29.66 12.83 5.98
N VAL A 144 -29.11 13.97 5.55
CA VAL A 144 -29.45 14.57 4.26
C VAL A 144 -28.47 14.12 3.17
N THR A 145 -29.02 13.72 2.03
CA THR A 145 -28.26 13.43 0.82
C THR A 145 -28.46 14.54 -0.21
N LEU A 146 -27.39 15.18 -0.66
CA LEU A 146 -27.40 16.04 -1.85
C LEU A 146 -26.97 15.20 -3.07
N GLN A 147 -27.85 15.05 -4.05
CA GLN A 147 -27.65 14.17 -5.20
C GLN A 147 -27.87 14.88 -6.52
N GLY A 148 -26.94 14.75 -7.46
CA GLY A 148 -27.15 15.11 -8.87
C GLY A 148 -27.52 13.91 -9.76
N GLN A 149 -27.46 14.14 -11.08
CA GLN A 149 -27.74 13.15 -12.14
C GLN A 149 -26.47 12.62 -12.82
N GLY A 150 -25.29 12.86 -12.22
CA GLY A 150 -23.97 12.58 -12.77
C GLY A 150 -23.28 13.87 -13.21
N TYR A 151 -21.97 13.83 -13.41
CA TYR A 151 -21.18 14.97 -13.91
C TYR A 151 -21.02 15.00 -15.44
N GLY A 152 -21.85 14.22 -16.17
CA GLY A 152 -21.86 14.18 -17.63
C GLY A 152 -20.85 13.22 -18.27
N SER A 153 -20.84 13.16 -19.61
CA SER A 153 -19.95 12.29 -20.40
C SER A 153 -18.51 12.80 -20.48
N ASP A 154 -18.32 14.10 -20.32
CA ASP A 154 -17.02 14.75 -20.26
C ASP A 154 -17.03 15.77 -19.11
N PRO A 155 -16.49 15.41 -17.94
CA PRO A 155 -16.35 16.33 -16.81
C PRO A 155 -15.19 17.33 -16.97
N THR A 156 -14.31 17.17 -17.96
CA THR A 156 -13.08 17.96 -18.07
C THR A 156 -13.14 19.03 -19.16
N GLU A 157 -13.98 18.83 -20.17
CA GLU A 157 -14.26 19.87 -21.17
C GLU A 157 -15.05 21.04 -20.55
N GLU A 158 -14.73 22.26 -21.01
CA GLU A 158 -15.29 23.56 -20.60
C GLU A 158 -16.82 23.71 -20.77
N LEU A 159 -17.55 22.66 -21.10
CA LEU A 159 -18.91 22.76 -21.61
C LEU A 159 -19.93 21.98 -20.78
N TYR A 160 -20.73 22.76 -20.05
CA TYR A 160 -22.19 22.74 -19.85
C TYR A 160 -23.06 21.79 -20.69
N ALA A 161 -22.58 21.29 -21.82
CA ALA A 161 -23.28 20.49 -22.81
C ALA A 161 -23.37 18.99 -22.47
N SER A 162 -22.66 18.51 -21.45
CA SER A 162 -22.58 17.07 -21.13
C SER A 162 -23.77 16.53 -20.32
N GLY A 163 -24.76 17.37 -19.98
CA GLY A 163 -26.05 16.95 -19.42
C GLY A 163 -26.02 16.49 -17.96
N GLY A 164 -24.96 16.82 -17.22
CA GLY A 164 -24.80 16.53 -15.79
C GLY A 164 -25.39 17.58 -14.84
N SER A 165 -25.19 17.36 -13.54
CA SER A 165 -25.48 18.31 -12.45
C SER A 165 -24.17 18.93 -11.95
N PHE A 166 -24.08 20.26 -12.01
CA PHE A 166 -22.87 21.01 -11.65
C PHE A 166 -23.21 22.06 -10.60
N ILE A 167 -22.39 22.19 -9.56
CA ILE A 167 -22.42 23.32 -8.66
C ILE A 167 -21.23 24.22 -9.03
N SER A 168 -21.52 25.45 -9.44
CA SER A 168 -20.49 26.46 -9.73
C SER A 168 -20.42 27.43 -8.55
N TYR A 169 -19.40 27.27 -7.71
CA TYR A 169 -19.27 28.03 -6.49
C TYR A 169 -18.57 29.38 -6.71
N CYS A 170 -19.09 30.40 -6.02
CA CYS A 170 -18.65 31.78 -6.08
C CYS A 170 -18.68 32.43 -4.69
N GLY A 171 -18.03 31.80 -3.70
CA GLY A 171 -17.86 32.33 -2.35
C GLY A 171 -16.42 32.17 -1.85
N GLU A 172 -16.12 32.70 -0.66
CA GLU A 172 -14.79 32.66 -0.05
C GLU A 172 -14.51 31.38 0.76
N GLU A 173 -15.56 30.66 1.15
CA GLU A 173 -15.50 29.56 2.11
C GLU A 173 -15.41 28.20 1.38
N TYR A 174 -15.84 27.12 2.04
CA TYR A 174 -16.10 25.86 1.35
C TYR A 174 -17.43 25.91 0.62
N ALA A 175 -17.48 25.38 -0.60
CA ALA A 175 -18.71 25.34 -1.38
C ALA A 175 -19.79 24.45 -0.72
N VAL A 176 -19.38 23.31 -0.16
CA VAL A 176 -20.26 22.38 0.56
C VAL A 176 -19.66 22.05 1.92
N LYS A 177 -20.46 22.15 2.97
CA LYS A 177 -20.08 21.81 4.34
C LYS A 177 -20.98 20.72 4.90
N VAL A 178 -20.41 19.59 5.29
CA VAL A 178 -21.07 18.44 5.89
C VAL A 178 -20.83 18.46 7.39
N THR A 179 -21.90 18.47 8.20
CA THR A 179 -21.82 18.72 9.65
C THR A 179 -22.56 17.69 10.51
N GLY A 180 -22.98 16.56 9.95
CA GLY A 180 -23.67 15.56 10.76
C GLY A 180 -23.69 14.16 10.17
N ASP A 181 -24.04 13.22 11.03
CA ASP A 181 -23.96 11.79 10.77
C ASP A 181 -24.82 11.35 9.59
N GLY A 182 -24.30 10.44 8.77
CA GLY A 182 -25.04 9.84 7.65
C GLY A 182 -25.40 10.82 6.53
N ALA A 183 -24.83 12.03 6.53
CA ALA A 183 -24.93 12.96 5.41
C ALA A 183 -24.23 12.39 4.17
N ALA A 184 -24.73 12.72 2.98
CA ALA A 184 -24.15 12.20 1.75
C ALA A 184 -24.14 13.19 0.59
N LEU A 185 -23.12 13.07 -0.26
CA LEU A 185 -22.95 13.80 -1.52
C LEU A 185 -22.80 12.79 -2.66
N ARG A 186 -23.57 12.90 -3.74
CA ARG A 186 -23.44 11.95 -4.85
C ARG A 186 -23.78 12.47 -6.24
N ASN A 187 -23.06 11.99 -7.25
CA ASN A 187 -23.41 12.16 -8.67
C ASN A 187 -23.49 13.61 -9.15
N PHE A 188 -22.55 14.48 -8.77
CA PHE A 188 -22.46 15.83 -9.33
C PHE A 188 -21.00 16.26 -9.41
N ALA A 189 -20.77 17.36 -10.10
CA ALA A 189 -19.47 18.02 -10.09
C ALA A 189 -19.55 19.36 -9.35
N LEU A 190 -18.44 19.74 -8.72
CA LEU A 190 -18.26 20.94 -7.94
C LEU A 190 -17.08 21.71 -8.51
N TYR A 191 -17.31 22.95 -8.94
CA TYR A 191 -16.31 23.81 -9.56
C TYR A 191 -16.08 25.07 -8.74
N ASP A 192 -14.82 25.43 -8.60
CA ASP A 192 -14.42 26.77 -8.19
C ASP A 192 -14.29 27.67 -9.43
N ARG A 193 -15.06 28.78 -9.45
CA ARG A 193 -14.91 29.98 -10.30
C ARG A 193 -14.96 29.84 -11.83
N TYR A 194 -14.42 28.76 -12.41
CA TYR A 194 -13.88 28.76 -13.78
C TYR A 194 -14.95 28.87 -14.86
N LEU A 195 -16.21 28.52 -14.57
CA LEU A 195 -17.22 28.38 -15.60
C LEU A 195 -17.94 29.71 -15.95
N ILE A 196 -17.87 30.74 -15.10
CA ILE A 196 -18.64 31.99 -15.30
C ILE A 196 -17.66 33.17 -15.39
N GLU A 197 -17.26 33.52 -16.62
CA GLU A 197 -16.19 34.49 -16.92
C GLU A 197 -16.43 35.93 -16.41
N GLU A 198 -17.62 36.27 -15.91
CA GLU A 198 -17.92 37.61 -15.42
C GLU A 198 -18.61 37.61 -14.04
N GLY A 199 -17.95 38.24 -13.05
CA GLY A 199 -18.59 38.66 -11.80
C GLY A 199 -18.22 37.88 -10.53
N CYS A 200 -17.41 36.83 -10.62
CA CYS A 200 -16.87 36.14 -9.45
C CYS A 200 -15.40 36.46 -9.21
N THR A 201 -15.09 37.22 -8.16
CA THR A 201 -13.72 37.62 -7.79
C THR A 201 -13.18 36.95 -6.54
N MET A 202 -13.98 36.09 -5.90
CA MET A 202 -13.61 35.44 -4.64
C MET A 202 -12.76 34.20 -4.92
N GLU A 203 -11.86 33.87 -4.01
CA GLU A 203 -11.08 32.63 -4.01
C GLU A 203 -11.65 31.72 -2.93
N ALA A 204 -12.16 30.56 -3.31
CA ALA A 204 -12.76 29.64 -2.36
C ALA A 204 -11.68 28.99 -1.47
N GLN A 205 -11.96 28.86 -0.17
CA GLN A 205 -11.12 28.08 0.73
C GLN A 205 -11.10 26.60 0.35
N GLY A 206 -12.19 26.08 -0.22
CA GLY A 206 -12.22 24.70 -0.68
C GLY A 206 -13.54 24.22 -1.28
N GLY A 207 -13.54 22.97 -1.73
CA GLY A 207 -14.72 22.33 -2.31
C GLY A 207 -15.65 21.79 -1.24
N ILE A 208 -15.20 20.74 -0.56
CA ILE A 208 -16.00 20.00 0.43
C ILE A 208 -15.29 20.05 1.77
N LEU A 209 -16.00 20.47 2.81
CA LEU A 209 -15.57 20.37 4.20
C LEU A 209 -16.45 19.36 4.94
N VAL A 210 -15.87 18.28 5.44
CA VAL A 210 -16.46 17.44 6.48
C VAL A 210 -15.92 17.95 7.82
N GLU A 211 -16.77 18.62 8.59
CA GLU A 211 -16.38 19.25 9.86
C GLU A 211 -17.00 18.53 11.04
N ALA A 212 -16.18 18.23 12.04
CA ALA A 212 -16.61 17.87 13.37
C ALA A 212 -16.08 18.89 14.39
N ASP A 213 -16.97 19.74 14.91
CA ASP A 213 -16.63 20.78 15.91
C ASP A 213 -17.37 20.51 17.22
N SER A 214 -16.67 19.97 18.22
CA SER A 214 -17.27 19.50 19.49
C SER A 214 -18.43 18.50 19.33
N ILE A 215 -18.53 17.85 18.18
CA ILE A 215 -19.53 16.83 17.86
C ILE A 215 -18.86 15.65 17.16
N THR A 216 -19.57 14.53 17.07
CA THR A 216 -19.22 13.45 16.16
C THR A 216 -19.89 13.71 14.80
N THR A 217 -19.17 13.40 13.72
CA THR A 217 -19.66 13.35 12.34
C THR A 217 -19.22 12.02 11.75
N GLU A 218 -20.13 11.06 11.73
CA GLU A 218 -19.88 9.67 11.39
C GLU A 218 -20.62 9.24 10.12
N SER A 219 -20.09 8.25 9.40
CA SER A 219 -20.77 7.61 8.26
C SER A 219 -21.13 8.59 7.13
N VAL A 220 -20.31 9.62 6.91
CA VAL A 220 -20.47 10.49 5.74
C VAL A 220 -20.18 9.68 4.48
N SER A 221 -20.99 9.86 3.43
CA SER A 221 -20.76 9.18 2.15
C SER A 221 -20.60 10.20 1.02
N VAL A 222 -19.46 10.18 0.35
CA VAL A 222 -19.23 10.95 -0.89
C VAL A 222 -19.03 9.95 -2.01
N SER A 223 -19.87 9.97 -3.04
CA SER A 223 -19.78 8.97 -4.13
C SER A 223 -19.96 9.57 -5.53
N ARG A 224 -19.04 9.26 -6.45
CA ARG A 224 -19.07 9.73 -7.84
C ARG A 224 -19.20 11.25 -7.92
N VAL A 225 -18.34 11.93 -7.16
CA VAL A 225 -18.26 13.39 -7.11
C VAL A 225 -16.96 13.83 -7.77
N LEU A 226 -17.05 14.84 -8.63
CA LEU A 226 -15.88 15.55 -9.15
C LEU A 226 -15.73 16.87 -8.40
N VAL A 227 -14.53 17.16 -7.92
CA VAL A 227 -14.14 18.47 -7.39
C VAL A 227 -13.04 19.03 -8.30
N HIS A 228 -13.29 20.18 -8.92
CA HIS A 228 -12.40 20.73 -9.95
C HIS A 228 -12.13 22.22 -9.73
N LYS A 229 -10.90 22.65 -10.03
CA LYS A 229 -10.47 24.06 -10.13
C LYS A 229 -10.29 24.83 -8.82
N PHE A 230 -10.27 24.16 -7.68
CA PHE A 230 -9.95 24.78 -6.37
C PHE A 230 -8.44 25.08 -6.25
N GLU A 231 -7.87 25.80 -7.21
CA GLU A 231 -6.42 26.01 -7.40
C GLU A 231 -5.77 26.83 -6.27
N THR A 232 -6.57 27.51 -5.44
CA THR A 232 -6.13 28.25 -4.25
C THR A 232 -6.53 27.59 -2.93
N GLY A 233 -7.37 26.55 -2.99
CA GLY A 233 -8.01 25.95 -1.82
C GLY A 233 -7.91 24.42 -1.77
N THR A 234 -8.55 23.84 -0.76
CA THR A 234 -8.59 22.39 -0.53
C THR A 234 -9.80 21.77 -1.21
N ALA A 235 -9.62 20.77 -2.08
CA ALA A 235 -10.76 20.14 -2.74
C ALA A 235 -11.65 19.36 -1.75
N LEU A 236 -11.06 18.53 -0.89
CA LEU A 236 -11.76 17.85 0.21
C LEU A 236 -10.99 18.00 1.53
N GLU A 237 -11.66 18.48 2.56
CA GLU A 237 -11.12 18.58 3.91
C GLU A 237 -11.94 17.77 4.92
N LEU A 238 -11.26 16.97 5.74
CA LEU A 238 -11.78 16.37 6.96
C LEU A 238 -11.13 17.10 8.14
N SER A 239 -11.91 17.91 8.85
CA SER A 239 -11.41 18.76 9.95
C SER A 239 -12.14 18.46 11.24
N ALA A 240 -11.44 17.86 12.20
CA ALA A 240 -11.93 17.63 13.55
C ALA A 240 -11.30 18.63 14.52
N LYS A 241 -12.12 19.36 15.28
CA LYS A 241 -11.68 20.37 16.26
C LYS A 241 -12.58 20.42 17.50
N ASN A 242 -12.05 21.01 18.57
CA ASN A 242 -12.67 21.17 19.88
C ASN A 242 -13.24 19.85 20.45
N GLY A 243 -12.52 18.75 20.31
CA GLY A 243 -12.98 17.41 20.71
C GLY A 243 -13.92 16.73 19.71
N GLY A 244 -13.96 17.21 18.46
CA GLY A 244 -14.77 16.63 17.40
C GLY A 244 -14.22 15.30 16.89
N ILE A 245 -15.09 14.46 16.33
CA ILE A 245 -14.72 13.14 15.80
C ILE A 245 -15.29 12.97 14.40
N ILE A 246 -14.45 12.71 13.40
CA ILE A 246 -14.87 12.26 12.07
C ILE A 246 -14.56 10.78 11.94
N SER A 247 -15.58 9.93 11.77
CA SER A 247 -15.36 8.48 11.73
C SER A 247 -16.18 7.72 10.68
N HIS A 248 -15.67 6.56 10.27
CA HIS A 248 -16.38 5.57 9.44
C HIS A 248 -17.01 6.12 8.15
N SER A 249 -16.43 7.20 7.59
CA SER A 249 -16.92 7.81 6.35
C SER A 249 -16.34 7.09 5.13
N VAL A 250 -17.06 7.12 4.02
CA VAL A 250 -16.70 6.44 2.77
C VAL A 250 -16.72 7.42 1.60
N PHE A 251 -15.61 7.47 0.86
CA PHE A 251 -15.39 8.32 -0.30
C PHE A 251 -15.11 7.42 -1.52
N ASP A 252 -16.08 7.27 -2.42
CA ASP A 252 -16.08 6.28 -3.50
C ASP A 252 -16.12 6.97 -4.88
N ASP A 253 -15.19 6.64 -5.79
CA ASP A 253 -15.06 7.33 -7.10
C ASP A 253 -15.04 8.87 -6.94
N LEU A 254 -14.28 9.36 -5.96
CA LEU A 254 -14.01 10.78 -5.78
C LEU A 254 -12.91 11.21 -6.73
N LYS A 255 -13.21 12.16 -7.61
CA LYS A 255 -12.26 12.75 -8.56
C LYS A 255 -11.91 14.15 -8.15
N ILE A 256 -10.63 14.45 -8.05
CA ILE A 256 -10.09 15.75 -7.70
C ILE A 256 -9.14 16.17 -8.82
N ILE A 257 -9.44 17.31 -9.43
CA ILE A 257 -8.65 17.85 -10.54
C ILE A 257 -8.31 19.31 -10.23
N ASP A 258 -7.04 19.68 -10.39
CA ASP A 258 -6.55 21.06 -10.27
C ASP A 258 -6.97 21.73 -8.95
N ALA A 259 -6.41 21.27 -7.82
CA ALA A 259 -6.61 21.87 -6.50
C ALA A 259 -5.27 22.23 -5.86
N LYS A 260 -5.25 23.23 -4.96
CA LYS A 260 -4.05 23.53 -4.17
C LYS A 260 -3.71 22.37 -3.24
N VAL A 261 -4.71 21.87 -2.53
CA VAL A 261 -4.61 20.64 -1.74
C VAL A 261 -5.69 19.69 -2.21
N GLY A 262 -5.33 18.46 -2.58
CA GLY A 262 -6.32 17.47 -2.99
C GLY A 262 -7.20 17.06 -1.81
N ILE A 263 -6.64 16.31 -0.87
CA ILE A 263 -7.31 15.86 0.35
C ILE A 263 -6.52 16.33 1.57
N ASN A 264 -7.16 17.09 2.47
CA ASN A 264 -6.61 17.48 3.76
C ASN A 264 -7.32 16.70 4.88
N ILE A 265 -6.56 16.04 5.76
CA ILE A 265 -7.08 15.26 6.88
C ILE A 265 -6.41 15.76 8.15
N SER A 266 -7.17 16.40 9.03
CA SER A 266 -6.61 17.06 10.21
C SER A 266 -7.42 16.84 11.48
N ALA A 267 -6.71 16.57 12.58
CA ALA A 267 -7.22 16.65 13.94
C ALA A 267 -6.51 17.80 14.66
N LEU A 268 -7.21 18.92 14.81
CA LEU A 268 -6.63 20.24 15.13
C LEU A 268 -6.35 20.47 16.62
N ASP A 269 -6.67 19.52 17.50
CA ASP A 269 -6.35 19.58 18.92
C ASP A 269 -6.22 18.17 19.52
N GLU A 270 -5.70 18.10 20.74
CA GLU A 270 -5.42 16.87 21.47
C GLU A 270 -6.67 16.03 21.83
N ASN A 271 -7.89 16.51 21.61
CA ASN A 271 -9.13 15.79 21.88
C ASN A 271 -9.90 15.42 20.60
N SER A 272 -9.44 15.88 19.44
CA SER A 272 -10.11 15.67 18.16
C SER A 272 -9.58 14.42 17.45
N TYR A 273 -10.43 13.78 16.64
CA TYR A 273 -10.11 12.54 15.95
C TYR A 273 -10.65 12.51 14.53
N VAL A 274 -9.85 11.97 13.61
CA VAL A 274 -10.29 11.55 12.28
C VAL A 274 -9.87 10.09 12.11
N ILE A 275 -10.83 9.16 12.17
CA ILE A 275 -10.51 7.73 12.29
C ILE A 275 -11.34 6.83 11.38
N SER A 276 -10.77 5.74 10.89
CA SER A 276 -11.50 4.69 10.17
C SER A 276 -12.24 5.17 8.91
N ASN A 277 -11.74 6.21 8.24
CA ASN A 277 -12.34 6.73 7.00
C ASN A 277 -11.71 6.04 5.78
N ARG A 278 -12.52 5.74 4.77
CA ARG A 278 -12.12 4.93 3.61
C ARG A 278 -12.33 5.64 2.29
N PHE A 279 -11.34 5.57 1.42
CA PHE A 279 -11.33 6.11 0.07
C PHE A 279 -11.18 4.96 -0.92
N HIS A 280 -12.06 4.87 -1.91
CA HIS A 280 -12.10 3.79 -2.90
C HIS A 280 -12.12 4.36 -4.32
N ASP A 281 -11.26 3.81 -5.18
CA ASP A 281 -11.26 4.04 -6.64
C ASP A 281 -11.22 5.54 -7.02
N GLY A 282 -10.60 6.37 -6.18
CA GLY A 282 -10.50 7.82 -6.39
C GLY A 282 -9.40 8.21 -7.39
N VAL A 283 -9.47 9.45 -7.88
CA VAL A 283 -8.42 10.04 -8.73
C VAL A 283 -8.08 11.42 -8.19
N ILE A 284 -6.80 11.71 -7.99
CA ILE A 284 -6.27 13.04 -7.68
C ILE A 284 -5.26 13.38 -8.76
N LYS A 285 -5.50 14.46 -9.51
CA LYS A 285 -4.66 14.86 -10.63
C LYS A 285 -4.53 16.38 -10.68
N THR A 286 -3.40 16.86 -11.17
CA THR A 286 -3.26 18.22 -11.69
C THR A 286 -2.33 18.18 -12.89
N ASP A 287 -2.68 18.94 -13.94
CA ASP A 287 -1.76 19.20 -15.06
C ASP A 287 -1.02 20.54 -14.87
N LYS A 288 -1.22 21.19 -13.72
CA LYS A 288 -0.66 22.48 -13.35
C LYS A 288 0.24 22.34 -12.12
N ASN A 289 1.26 23.20 -12.05
CA ASN A 289 2.14 23.34 -10.89
C ASN A 289 1.51 24.19 -9.76
N THR A 290 0.21 23.99 -9.50
CA THR A 290 -0.55 24.72 -8.47
C THR A 290 -0.81 23.88 -7.22
N MET A 291 -0.66 22.56 -7.30
CA MET A 291 -0.91 21.67 -6.18
C MET A 291 0.29 21.65 -5.23
N GLU A 292 0.06 21.93 -3.96
CA GLU A 292 1.05 21.77 -2.89
C GLU A 292 1.13 20.30 -2.44
N TYR A 293 -0.03 19.67 -2.25
CA TYR A 293 -0.17 18.29 -1.82
C TYR A 293 -1.35 17.60 -2.52
N ALA A 294 -1.19 16.34 -2.91
CA ALA A 294 -2.34 15.54 -3.33
C ALA A 294 -3.11 15.02 -2.10
N ILE A 295 -2.39 14.54 -1.08
CA ILE A 295 -2.91 14.14 0.22
C ILE A 295 -2.01 14.76 1.30
N TYR A 296 -2.62 15.50 2.22
CA TYR A 296 -1.98 16.01 3.43
C TYR A 296 -2.72 15.46 4.65
N ALA A 297 -1.98 14.86 5.59
CA ALA A 297 -2.53 14.31 6.82
C ALA A 297 -1.73 14.74 8.05
N GLU A 298 -2.41 15.27 9.06
CA GLU A 298 -1.79 15.79 10.28
C GLU A 298 -2.61 15.50 11.55
N GLY A 299 -1.94 14.91 12.54
CA GLY A 299 -2.47 14.68 13.88
C GLY A 299 -1.52 15.26 14.94
N LEU A 300 -2.03 16.10 15.85
CA LEU A 300 -1.20 16.81 16.83
C LEU A 300 -0.79 15.99 18.07
N ALA A 301 -1.26 14.75 18.22
CA ALA A 301 -0.96 13.88 19.36
C ALA A 301 -1.28 12.40 19.08
N HIS A 302 -0.86 11.46 19.95
CA HIS A 302 -1.05 10.02 19.79
C HIS A 302 -2.44 9.61 19.24
N ARG A 303 -2.42 9.07 18.01
CA ARG A 303 -3.50 8.34 17.30
C ARG A 303 -4.75 9.16 16.97
N ARG A 304 -4.55 10.39 16.49
CA ARG A 304 -5.67 11.31 16.19
C ARG A 304 -6.09 11.30 14.74
N VAL A 305 -5.21 10.92 13.83
CA VAL A 305 -5.53 10.57 12.45
C VAL A 305 -5.14 9.10 12.27
N ASP A 306 -6.05 8.16 12.47
CA ASP A 306 -5.73 6.72 12.58
C ASP A 306 -6.63 5.87 11.67
N ASP A 307 -6.07 4.80 11.11
CA ASP A 307 -6.80 3.87 10.22
C ASP A 307 -7.51 4.57 9.04
N ILE A 308 -6.85 5.54 8.42
CA ILE A 308 -7.34 6.14 7.18
C ILE A 308 -6.92 5.27 6.01
N GLN A 309 -7.87 4.76 5.24
CA GLN A 309 -7.60 3.76 4.21
C GLN A 309 -7.85 4.32 2.82
N PHE A 310 -6.90 4.16 1.91
CA PHE A 310 -7.05 4.47 0.48
C PHE A 310 -6.86 3.19 -0.33
N TRP A 311 -7.85 2.78 -1.12
CA TRP A 311 -7.79 1.60 -1.96
C TRP A 311 -7.96 1.95 -3.43
N SER A 312 -7.03 1.48 -4.26
CA SER A 312 -7.08 1.66 -5.73
C SER A 312 -7.11 3.13 -6.18
N THR A 313 -6.72 4.07 -5.31
CA THR A 313 -6.70 5.50 -5.64
C THR A 313 -5.52 5.81 -6.56
N SER A 314 -5.77 6.54 -7.65
CA SER A 314 -4.73 7.08 -8.52
C SER A 314 -4.37 8.51 -8.09
N ILE A 315 -3.14 8.72 -7.65
CA ILE A 315 -2.57 9.99 -7.20
C ILE A 315 -1.52 10.41 -8.23
N ILE A 316 -1.97 11.11 -9.26
CA ILE A 316 -1.18 11.43 -10.46
C ILE A 316 -1.04 12.93 -10.79
N PRO A 317 -0.80 13.85 -9.82
CA PRO A 317 -0.27 15.18 -10.15
C PRO A 317 0.97 15.11 -11.05
N ASP A 318 1.12 15.99 -12.04
CA ASP A 318 2.41 16.07 -12.76
C ASP A 318 3.55 16.48 -11.81
N ILE A 319 3.28 17.48 -10.98
CA ILE A 319 4.20 18.04 -9.99
C ILE A 319 3.41 18.55 -8.78
N THR A 320 4.00 18.40 -7.59
CA THR A 320 3.53 19.03 -6.35
C THR A 320 4.60 19.93 -5.77
N ALA A 321 4.21 21.03 -5.13
CA ALA A 321 5.18 21.94 -4.49
C ALA A 321 6.01 21.22 -3.40
N MET A 322 5.38 20.31 -2.66
CA MET A 322 6.00 19.65 -1.51
C MET A 322 6.14 18.14 -1.74
N ALA A 323 5.02 17.41 -1.76
CA ALA A 323 4.95 15.97 -2.00
C ALA A 323 3.55 15.59 -2.48
N HIS A 324 3.40 14.44 -3.14
CA HIS A 324 2.05 13.95 -3.47
C HIS A 324 1.33 13.50 -2.20
N VAL A 325 2.01 12.76 -1.34
CA VAL A 325 1.48 12.33 -0.04
C VAL A 325 2.40 12.88 1.05
N TYR A 326 1.85 13.67 1.96
CA TYR A 326 2.59 14.23 3.09
C TYR A 326 1.88 13.86 4.40
N ILE A 327 2.60 13.16 5.27
CA ILE A 327 2.09 12.65 6.54
C ILE A 327 2.95 13.21 7.66
N LYS A 328 2.31 13.88 8.62
CA LYS A 328 2.97 14.52 9.76
C LYS A 328 2.25 14.23 11.06
N GLY A 329 3.02 14.28 12.14
CA GLY A 329 2.49 14.33 13.49
C GLY A 329 2.35 12.96 14.12
N GLU A 330 2.28 12.97 15.45
CA GLU A 330 2.36 11.75 16.23
C GLU A 330 1.09 10.91 16.08
N GLY A 331 1.25 9.65 15.70
CA GLY A 331 0.13 8.73 15.52
C GLY A 331 -0.82 9.10 14.37
N THR A 332 -0.35 9.92 13.43
CA THR A 332 -0.93 9.99 12.09
C THR A 332 -0.58 8.71 11.33
N ASN A 333 -1.61 8.06 10.79
CA ASN A 333 -1.53 6.77 10.14
C ASN A 333 -2.44 6.73 8.90
N LEU A 334 -1.83 6.55 7.74
CA LEU A 334 -2.51 6.24 6.50
C LEU A 334 -2.16 4.81 6.04
N ASN A 335 -3.15 4.13 5.47
CA ASN A 335 -3.07 2.81 4.85
C ASN A 335 -3.44 2.93 3.37
N LEU A 336 -2.44 3.09 2.50
CA LEU A 336 -2.61 3.16 1.05
C LEU A 336 -2.42 1.77 0.47
N GLN A 337 -3.42 1.18 -0.17
CA GLN A 337 -3.32 -0.15 -0.77
C GLN A 337 -3.70 -0.10 -2.24
N ARG A 338 -2.86 -0.74 -3.07
CA ARG A 338 -3.04 -0.83 -4.52
C ARG A 338 -3.18 0.56 -5.16
N VAL A 339 -2.57 1.58 -4.58
CA VAL A 339 -2.62 2.94 -5.13
C VAL A 339 -1.72 3.05 -6.35
N ARG A 340 -1.92 4.07 -7.18
CA ARG A 340 -0.98 4.43 -8.25
C ARG A 340 -0.53 5.85 -7.99
N ILE A 341 0.74 6.06 -7.64
CA ILE A 341 1.31 7.37 -7.37
C ILE A 341 2.27 7.71 -8.51
N GLU A 342 1.97 8.73 -9.30
CA GLU A 342 2.85 9.16 -10.40
C GLU A 342 3.08 10.66 -10.36
N GLY A 343 4.31 11.10 -10.58
CA GLY A 343 4.66 12.53 -10.70
C GLY A 343 5.83 12.75 -11.67
N PRO A 344 5.61 12.64 -12.99
CA PRO A 344 6.69 12.73 -13.97
C PRO A 344 7.48 14.06 -13.88
N GLY A 345 6.81 15.18 -13.58
CA GLY A 345 7.45 16.47 -13.35
C GLY A 345 8.25 16.59 -12.03
N MET A 346 8.14 15.64 -11.10
CA MET A 346 8.85 15.70 -9.81
C MET A 346 10.37 15.52 -9.92
N LEU A 347 10.87 14.96 -11.03
CA LEU A 347 12.31 14.86 -11.31
C LEU A 347 12.94 16.20 -11.69
N GLU A 348 12.19 17.06 -12.36
CA GLU A 348 12.67 18.33 -12.93
C GLU A 348 12.40 19.53 -12.00
N ALA A 349 11.63 19.31 -10.93
CA ALA A 349 10.94 20.32 -10.14
C ALA A 349 11.83 21.32 -9.36
N ASN A 350 13.13 21.09 -9.22
CA ASN A 350 13.98 21.95 -8.38
C ASN A 350 15.03 22.71 -9.21
N ALA A 351 15.07 24.03 -9.00
CA ALA A 351 16.11 24.92 -9.51
C ALA A 351 17.54 24.59 -9.01
N GLY A 352 17.68 23.57 -8.14
CA GLY A 352 18.92 22.99 -7.66
C GLY A 352 19.13 21.51 -8.01
N GLY A 353 18.29 20.91 -8.86
CA GLY A 353 18.50 19.57 -9.42
C GLY A 353 18.20 18.36 -8.52
N LEU A 354 17.74 18.55 -7.27
CA LEU A 354 17.35 17.43 -6.41
C LEU A 354 15.90 17.00 -6.69
N PRO A 355 15.60 15.71 -6.91
CA PRO A 355 14.23 15.24 -7.06
C PRO A 355 13.44 15.42 -5.74
N ARG A 356 12.16 15.78 -5.84
CA ARG A 356 11.27 15.82 -4.66
C ARG A 356 10.71 14.42 -4.38
N PRO A 357 10.63 13.98 -3.12
CA PRO A 357 9.96 12.74 -2.77
C PRO A 357 8.47 12.83 -3.13
N LEU A 358 7.91 11.75 -3.68
CA LEU A 358 6.47 11.64 -3.93
C LEU A 358 5.70 11.43 -2.63
N VAL A 359 6.32 10.74 -1.67
CA VAL A 359 5.74 10.46 -0.36
C VAL A 359 6.71 10.92 0.71
N VAL A 360 6.23 11.74 1.64
CA VAL A 360 6.96 12.16 2.84
C VAL A 360 6.18 11.73 4.06
N ILE A 361 6.85 11.02 4.96
CA ILE A 361 6.33 10.64 6.27
C ILE A 361 7.32 11.16 7.30
N GLU A 362 6.93 12.20 8.04
CA GLU A 362 7.77 12.74 9.11
C GLU A 362 8.01 11.69 10.21
N GLU A 363 9.13 11.82 10.90
CA GLU A 363 9.63 10.83 11.86
C GLU A 363 8.62 10.51 12.96
N GLU A 364 7.78 11.48 13.35
CA GLU A 364 6.76 11.37 14.39
C GLU A 364 5.61 10.42 14.00
N SER A 365 5.37 10.24 12.70
CA SER A 365 4.31 9.40 12.17
C SER A 365 4.74 7.92 12.10
N SER A 366 3.80 7.02 12.37
CA SER A 366 4.11 5.59 12.49
C SER A 366 2.98 4.67 12.06
N ARG A 367 3.33 3.40 11.85
CA ARG A 367 2.45 2.30 11.43
C ARG A 367 1.86 2.49 10.02
N ASN A 368 2.36 3.44 9.23
CA ASN A 368 1.84 3.68 7.88
C ASN A 368 2.08 2.43 7.04
N ILE A 369 1.05 2.06 6.26
CA ILE A 369 1.08 0.91 5.35
C ILE A 369 0.84 1.48 3.96
N MET A 370 1.70 1.19 3.01
CA MET A 370 1.56 1.71 1.67
C MET A 370 1.95 0.64 0.66
N ASN A 371 1.10 0.33 -0.30
CA ASN A 371 1.46 -0.49 -1.45
C ASN A 371 0.74 -0.06 -2.72
N GLY A 372 1.32 -0.39 -3.87
CA GLY A 372 0.81 0.07 -5.15
C GLY A 372 1.90 0.28 -6.18
N ILE A 373 1.66 1.19 -7.12
CA ILE A 373 2.62 1.66 -8.12
C ILE A 373 3.15 3.04 -7.67
N LEU A 374 4.46 3.30 -7.78
CA LEU A 374 5.09 4.59 -7.49
C LEU A 374 6.03 5.00 -8.63
N GLU A 375 5.87 6.16 -9.25
CA GLU A 375 6.77 6.62 -10.32
C GLU A 375 6.94 8.14 -10.34
N PRO A 376 8.11 8.70 -10.70
CA PRO A 376 9.43 8.09 -10.86
C PRO A 376 10.37 8.31 -9.65
N THR A 377 9.92 8.97 -8.58
CA THR A 377 10.78 9.36 -7.44
C THR A 377 10.59 8.46 -6.21
N ASN A 378 11.19 8.84 -5.08
CA ASN A 378 11.33 8.04 -3.88
C ASN A 378 10.26 8.35 -2.80
N VAL A 379 10.25 7.49 -1.78
CA VAL A 379 9.55 7.68 -0.50
C VAL A 379 10.57 8.10 0.55
N GLN A 380 10.29 9.18 1.28
CA GLN A 380 11.04 9.59 2.46
C GLN A 380 10.24 9.20 3.71
N ALA A 381 10.70 8.17 4.43
CA ALA A 381 10.05 7.69 5.65
C ALA A 381 11.02 6.95 6.55
N LEU A 382 10.84 7.06 7.87
CA LEU A 382 11.54 6.20 8.82
C LEU A 382 10.90 4.80 8.82
N LEU A 383 11.52 3.85 8.10
CA LEU A 383 10.96 2.52 7.85
C LEU A 383 10.85 1.65 9.10
N SER A 384 11.70 1.86 10.12
CA SER A 384 11.58 1.17 11.42
C SER A 384 10.24 1.45 12.11
N ARG A 385 9.66 2.63 11.87
CA ARG A 385 8.32 3.02 12.36
C ARG A 385 7.20 2.72 11.36
N ASN A 386 7.54 2.44 10.10
CA ASN A 386 6.59 2.28 8.99
C ASN A 386 6.96 1.06 8.11
N PRO A 387 7.03 -0.16 8.68
CA PRO A 387 7.52 -1.34 7.96
C PRO A 387 6.62 -1.78 6.81
N GLY A 388 5.37 -1.32 6.78
CA GLY A 388 4.35 -1.69 5.78
C GLY A 388 4.43 -0.92 4.46
N ILE A 389 5.49 -0.16 4.20
CA ILE A 389 5.69 0.54 2.92
C ILE A 389 6.32 -0.41 1.91
N ASP A 390 5.64 -0.62 0.79
CA ASP A 390 5.87 -1.62 -0.23
C ASP A 390 5.28 -1.19 -1.59
N PHE A 391 5.91 -0.19 -2.21
CA PHE A 391 5.53 0.22 -3.57
C PHE A 391 6.29 -0.60 -4.61
N VAL A 392 5.59 -0.98 -5.67
CA VAL A 392 6.13 -1.45 -6.94
C VAL A 392 6.32 -0.22 -7.84
N THR A 393 7.29 -0.22 -8.74
CA THR A 393 7.42 0.76 -9.82
C THR A 393 7.68 -0.03 -11.11
N PRO A 394 7.37 0.41 -12.33
CA PRO A 394 7.85 -0.26 -13.54
C PRO A 394 9.39 -0.23 -13.68
N LYS A 395 10.07 0.48 -12.78
CA LYS A 395 11.52 0.45 -12.53
C LYS A 395 11.91 -0.29 -11.24
N TRP A 396 10.97 -0.92 -10.53
CA TRP A 396 11.15 -1.61 -9.24
C TRP A 396 10.06 -2.63 -8.97
N VAL A 397 10.44 -3.84 -8.72
CA VAL A 397 9.81 -4.88 -9.48
C VAL A 397 9.29 -5.97 -8.53
N GLY A 398 8.15 -6.62 -8.84
CA GLY A 398 7.48 -7.62 -7.98
C GLY A 398 7.05 -8.91 -8.70
N VAL A 399 7.71 -10.05 -8.41
CA VAL A 399 7.26 -11.40 -7.94
C VAL A 399 8.31 -12.50 -8.31
N SER A 400 8.97 -13.07 -7.28
CA SER A 400 9.65 -14.42 -7.13
C SER A 400 10.63 -14.90 -8.24
N SER A 401 11.90 -15.28 -7.98
CA SER A 401 12.32 -16.36 -7.07
C SER A 401 13.77 -16.24 -6.51
N SER A 402 14.01 -15.42 -5.49
CA SER A 402 15.02 -15.75 -4.46
C SER A 402 14.74 -14.98 -3.17
N GLU A 403 14.36 -15.70 -2.10
CA GLU A 403 14.16 -15.13 -0.74
C GLU A 403 15.49 -14.86 -0.02
N VAL A 404 16.63 -15.18 -0.63
CA VAL A 404 17.93 -15.10 0.01
C VAL A 404 18.69 -13.92 -0.54
N ASN A 405 19.06 -12.99 0.35
CA ASN A 405 20.04 -11.96 0.05
C ASN A 405 21.32 -12.63 -0.46
N MET A 406 21.72 -12.35 -1.70
CA MET A 406 22.85 -13.03 -2.33
C MET A 406 24.21 -12.40 -1.96
N PHE A 407 24.21 -11.29 -1.21
CA PHE A 407 25.46 -10.72 -0.72
C PHE A 407 26.00 -11.54 0.46
N ASP A 408 27.22 -12.04 0.29
CA ASP A 408 28.01 -12.58 1.40
C ASP A 408 28.31 -11.45 2.42
N ASN A 409 28.22 -11.76 3.71
CA ASN A 409 28.46 -10.81 4.81
C ASN A 409 27.58 -9.53 4.74
N ALA A 410 26.33 -9.66 4.29
CA ALA A 410 25.36 -8.56 4.34
C ALA A 410 25.19 -7.91 5.73
N PRO A 411 25.28 -8.63 6.86
CA PRO A 411 25.22 -8.01 8.18
C PRO A 411 26.45 -7.21 8.61
N PHE A 412 27.50 -7.15 7.78
CA PHE A 412 28.78 -6.52 8.10
C PHE A 412 29.40 -7.04 9.42
N HIS A 413 29.37 -8.35 9.67
CA HIS A 413 29.95 -8.94 10.89
C HIS A 413 31.48 -8.82 10.93
N SER A 414 32.14 -8.82 9.78
CA SER A 414 33.59 -8.72 9.65
C SER A 414 34.00 -7.40 9.01
N VAL A 415 34.21 -6.38 9.86
CA VAL A 415 34.66 -5.03 9.47
C VAL A 415 35.96 -4.73 10.21
N ASN A 416 37.00 -4.41 9.45
CA ASN A 416 38.31 -3.94 9.93
C ASN A 416 38.57 -2.54 9.36
N GLN A 417 39.59 -1.84 9.88
CA GLN A 417 39.85 -0.41 9.57
C GLN A 417 39.97 -0.03 8.08
N LYS A 418 40.17 -0.99 7.17
CA LYS A 418 40.26 -0.78 5.72
C LYS A 418 39.62 -1.89 4.89
N ASP A 419 38.88 -2.81 5.51
CA ASP A 419 38.37 -3.99 4.81
C ASP A 419 37.03 -4.40 5.39
N ILE A 420 36.09 -4.69 4.51
CA ILE A 420 34.80 -5.28 4.84
C ILE A 420 34.78 -6.62 4.14
N ALA A 421 34.79 -7.72 4.90
CA ALA A 421 34.91 -9.05 4.30
C ALA A 421 33.82 -9.28 3.25
N SER A 422 34.18 -9.86 2.10
CA SER A 422 33.33 -10.06 0.92
C SER A 422 32.96 -8.81 0.11
N TRP A 423 33.47 -7.64 0.50
CA TRP A 423 33.31 -6.39 -0.24
C TRP A 423 34.68 -5.89 -0.72
N GLU A 424 34.66 -5.15 -1.82
CA GLU A 424 35.81 -4.48 -2.43
C GLU A 424 35.51 -2.99 -2.44
N LEU A 425 36.45 -2.18 -1.93
CA LEU A 425 36.42 -0.73 -2.01
C LEU A 425 37.48 -0.28 -3.01
N THR A 426 37.06 0.43 -4.05
CA THR A 426 37.96 1.02 -5.06
C THR A 426 37.86 2.54 -5.02
N GLY A 427 38.98 3.24 -5.04
CA GLY A 427 39.02 4.70 -4.87
C GLY A 427 40.38 5.17 -4.35
N PRO A 428 40.50 6.43 -3.90
CA PRO A 428 41.72 6.92 -3.25
C PRO A 428 42.01 6.19 -1.93
N ASP A 429 43.26 6.18 -1.48
CA ASP A 429 43.74 5.33 -0.36
C ASP A 429 43.42 5.87 1.06
N ASP A 430 42.81 7.06 1.13
CA ASP A 430 42.65 7.90 2.32
C ASP A 430 41.22 7.93 2.89
N TYR A 431 40.36 6.99 2.50
CA TYR A 431 39.10 6.73 3.20
C TYR A 431 39.33 6.03 4.55
N GLU A 432 38.38 6.21 5.47
CA GLU A 432 38.33 5.52 6.76
C GLU A 432 37.06 4.67 6.88
N ILE A 433 37.20 3.45 7.41
CA ILE A 433 36.07 2.54 7.70
C ILE A 433 36.03 2.29 9.20
N THR A 434 34.91 2.64 9.84
CA THR A 434 34.71 2.44 11.27
C THR A 434 33.38 1.76 11.54
N LYS A 435 33.41 0.63 12.24
CA LYS A 435 32.19 0.00 12.76
C LYS A 435 31.62 0.87 13.88
N GLN A 436 30.33 1.21 13.82
CA GLN A 436 29.63 2.00 14.82
C GLN A 436 28.96 1.08 15.85
N PRO A 437 29.51 0.91 17.07
CA PRO A 437 28.94 0.00 18.06
C PRO A 437 27.66 0.55 18.72
N ASP A 438 27.49 1.88 18.74
CA ASP A 438 26.44 2.58 19.47
C ASP A 438 25.40 3.27 18.57
N SER A 439 25.49 3.10 17.25
CA SER A 439 24.49 3.65 16.32
C SER A 439 23.15 2.95 16.51
N GLU A 440 22.06 3.70 16.31
CA GLU A 440 20.72 3.13 16.18
C GLU A 440 20.71 2.09 15.04
N THR A 441 20.72 0.82 15.40
CA THR A 441 20.70 -0.28 14.43
C THR A 441 19.30 -0.39 13.86
N LEU A 442 19.16 -0.21 12.53
CA LEU A 442 17.92 -0.50 11.82
C LEU A 442 17.50 -1.97 11.99
N TYR A 443 18.50 -2.85 12.02
CA TYR A 443 18.34 -4.31 12.17
C TYR A 443 19.27 -4.81 13.28
N PRO A 444 18.75 -5.46 14.33
CA PRO A 444 19.54 -5.85 15.50
C PRO A 444 20.66 -6.88 15.25
N ASP A 445 20.62 -7.59 14.13
CA ASP A 445 21.66 -8.52 13.67
C ASP A 445 22.68 -7.86 12.74
N HIS A 446 22.44 -6.63 12.29
CA HIS A 446 23.34 -5.91 11.38
C HIS A 446 24.23 -4.93 12.14
N ASN A 447 25.47 -4.81 11.68
CA ASN A 447 26.34 -3.72 12.10
C ASN A 447 26.15 -2.51 11.21
N VAL A 448 26.33 -1.32 11.79
CA VAL A 448 26.45 -0.08 11.04
C VAL A 448 27.93 0.19 10.80
N VAL A 449 28.26 0.56 9.57
CA VAL A 449 29.61 0.88 9.13
C VAL A 449 29.62 2.33 8.66
N LEU A 450 30.40 3.17 9.33
CA LEU A 450 30.72 4.50 8.84
C LEU A 450 31.84 4.40 7.81
N ILE A 451 31.57 4.93 6.63
CA ILE A 451 32.55 5.16 5.57
C ILE A 451 32.76 6.67 5.47
N ALA A 452 33.97 7.13 5.76
CA ALA A 452 34.35 8.53 5.63
C ALA A 452 35.32 8.69 4.46
N VAL A 453 34.89 9.41 3.43
CA VAL A 453 35.68 9.74 2.23
C VAL A 453 36.05 11.22 2.29
N PRO A 454 37.31 11.60 2.03
CA PRO A 454 37.72 13.01 1.98
C PRO A 454 36.87 13.85 1.02
N GLU A 455 36.78 15.14 1.31
CA GLU A 455 36.01 16.09 0.50
C GLU A 455 36.51 16.05 -0.96
N TYR A 456 35.57 15.95 -1.91
CA TYR A 456 35.80 15.84 -3.37
C TYR A 456 36.27 14.49 -3.92
N ASP A 457 36.51 13.50 -3.06
CA ASP A 457 36.82 12.15 -3.48
C ASP A 457 35.58 11.25 -3.51
N MET A 458 35.67 10.16 -4.27
CA MET A 458 34.63 9.12 -4.33
C MET A 458 35.28 7.75 -4.25
N ILE A 459 34.65 6.84 -3.50
CA ILE A 459 34.97 5.43 -3.50
C ILE A 459 33.79 4.64 -4.05
N THR A 460 34.07 3.46 -4.60
CA THR A 460 33.06 2.50 -5.03
C THR A 460 33.14 1.28 -4.13
N LEU A 461 32.04 0.97 -3.46
CA LEU A 461 31.83 -0.26 -2.69
C LEU A 461 31.08 -1.28 -3.54
N GLN A 462 31.67 -2.46 -3.76
CA GLN A 462 31.07 -3.53 -4.56
C GLN A 462 31.34 -4.90 -3.94
N PRO A 463 30.58 -5.95 -4.26
CA PRO A 463 30.91 -7.31 -3.83
C PRO A 463 32.24 -7.76 -4.42
N LYS A 464 33.08 -8.40 -3.61
CA LYS A 464 34.39 -8.92 -4.05
C LYS A 464 34.27 -10.17 -4.92
N ASN A 465 33.25 -10.98 -4.65
CA ASN A 465 32.95 -12.18 -5.42
C ASN A 465 31.91 -11.85 -6.49
N GLU A 466 32.09 -12.39 -7.70
CA GLU A 466 31.07 -12.30 -8.73
C GLU A 466 29.78 -12.98 -8.25
N LEU A 467 28.65 -12.28 -8.39
CA LEU A 467 27.36 -12.83 -8.07
C LEU A 467 26.97 -13.91 -9.10
N PRO A 468 26.47 -15.07 -8.66
CA PRO A 468 26.25 -16.22 -9.54
C PRO A 468 25.14 -15.94 -10.53
N LEU A 469 25.40 -15.98 -11.84
CA LEU A 469 24.42 -15.69 -12.88
C LEU A 469 23.14 -16.52 -12.72
N ASN A 470 21.99 -15.86 -12.55
CA ASN A 470 20.69 -16.50 -12.69
C ASN A 470 20.14 -16.29 -14.10
N GLN A 471 20.18 -17.33 -14.93
CA GLN A 471 19.69 -17.27 -16.31
C GLN A 471 18.15 -17.25 -16.42
N ALA A 472 17.44 -17.61 -15.35
CA ALA A 472 15.98 -17.60 -15.33
C ALA A 472 15.40 -16.20 -15.12
N GLU A 473 16.18 -15.29 -14.53
CA GLU A 473 15.71 -13.96 -14.11
C GLU A 473 16.33 -12.88 -15.01
N ALA A 474 15.46 -12.09 -15.64
CA ALA A 474 15.84 -11.04 -16.59
C ALA A 474 16.27 -9.73 -15.90
N SER A 475 16.13 -9.64 -14.59
CA SER A 475 16.44 -8.46 -13.77
C SER A 475 17.02 -8.87 -12.43
N TYR A 476 17.52 -7.90 -11.68
CA TYR A 476 17.93 -8.03 -10.28
C TYR A 476 17.78 -6.68 -9.58
N THR A 477 17.63 -6.73 -8.26
CA THR A 477 17.50 -5.54 -7.41
C THR A 477 18.54 -5.58 -6.31
N PHE A 478 19.14 -4.43 -6.02
CA PHE A 478 20.08 -4.30 -4.93
C PHE A 478 19.96 -2.93 -4.27
N GLY A 479 20.41 -2.84 -3.03
CA GLY A 479 20.44 -1.58 -2.31
C GLY A 479 21.07 -1.71 -0.94
N VAL A 480 21.24 -0.58 -0.27
CA VAL A 480 21.81 -0.48 1.07
C VAL A 480 21.05 0.58 1.85
N TYR A 481 20.88 0.39 3.15
CA TYR A 481 20.42 1.48 4.01
C TYR A 481 21.59 2.40 4.30
N ALA A 482 21.39 3.69 4.06
CA ALA A 482 22.40 4.71 4.28
C ALA A 482 21.84 5.85 5.12
N LYS A 483 22.70 6.48 5.92
CA LYS A 483 22.40 7.67 6.68
C LYS A 483 23.51 8.69 6.49
N SER A 484 23.14 9.90 6.10
CA SER A 484 24.09 10.98 5.79
C SER A 484 23.41 12.36 5.81
N ASP A 485 24.14 13.37 6.28
CA ASP A 485 23.74 14.79 6.20
C ASP A 485 24.16 15.45 4.87
N ILE A 486 24.78 14.70 3.96
CA ILE A 486 25.32 15.21 2.70
C ILE A 486 24.43 14.70 1.55
N PRO A 487 23.82 15.60 0.76
CA PRO A 487 23.05 15.21 -0.42
C PRO A 487 23.92 14.50 -1.46
N ASN A 488 23.40 13.40 -2.03
CA ASN A 488 24.08 12.52 -2.99
C ASN A 488 25.39 11.91 -2.48
N SER A 489 25.57 11.80 -1.17
CA SER A 489 26.75 11.17 -0.57
C SER A 489 26.86 9.68 -0.89
N ILE A 490 25.76 9.04 -1.26
CA ILE A 490 25.77 7.67 -1.78
C ILE A 490 24.74 7.51 -2.89
N VAL A 491 25.11 6.79 -3.95
CA VAL A 491 24.23 6.36 -5.05
C VAL A 491 24.48 4.89 -5.36
N ALA A 492 23.43 4.14 -5.70
CA ALA A 492 23.54 2.78 -6.23
C ALA A 492 23.69 2.82 -7.75
N LEU A 493 24.54 1.97 -8.32
CA LEU A 493 24.76 1.88 -9.76
C LEU A 493 25.03 0.43 -10.21
N ASP A 494 24.66 0.11 -11.45
CA ASP A 494 25.08 -1.12 -12.11
C ASP A 494 26.36 -0.84 -12.89
N CYS A 495 27.51 -1.39 -12.46
CA CYS A 495 28.81 -1.07 -13.06
C CYS A 495 28.95 -1.46 -14.54
N ARG A 496 27.96 -2.20 -15.09
CA ARG A 496 27.89 -2.55 -16.51
C ARG A 496 27.25 -1.44 -17.35
N GLN A 497 26.54 -0.52 -16.71
CA GLN A 497 25.77 0.55 -17.32
C GLN A 497 26.18 1.86 -16.64
N ASP A 498 27.24 2.51 -17.14
CA ASP A 498 27.75 3.79 -16.60
C ASP A 498 26.67 4.88 -16.46
N GLU A 499 25.54 4.74 -17.16
CA GLU A 499 24.42 5.69 -17.17
C GLU A 499 23.26 5.35 -16.22
N VAL A 500 23.21 4.15 -15.61
CA VAL A 500 22.08 3.76 -14.75
C VAL A 500 22.47 3.84 -13.28
N LYS A 501 22.06 4.95 -12.66
CA LYS A 501 22.23 5.24 -11.24
C LYS A 501 20.88 5.43 -10.55
N SER A 502 20.83 5.08 -9.27
CA SER A 502 19.71 5.44 -8.39
C SER A 502 19.70 6.94 -8.12
N ILE A 503 18.61 7.39 -7.50
CA ILE A 503 18.62 8.67 -6.77
C ILE A 503 19.60 8.53 -5.60
N GLY A 504 20.37 9.58 -5.32
CA GLY A 504 21.30 9.62 -4.20
C GLY A 504 20.61 9.94 -2.88
N HIS A 505 21.33 9.75 -1.77
CA HIS A 505 20.84 10.11 -0.45
C HIS A 505 20.39 11.58 -0.39
N SER A 506 19.27 11.90 0.26
CA SER A 506 18.73 13.28 0.26
C SER A 506 19.60 14.28 1.02
N GLY A 507 20.41 13.78 1.96
CA GLY A 507 21.18 14.59 2.91
C GLY A 507 20.35 15.00 4.15
N GLY A 508 19.20 14.38 4.37
CA GLY A 508 18.31 14.69 5.49
C GLY A 508 18.75 14.17 6.86
N GLY A 509 19.92 13.52 6.98
CA GLY A 509 20.45 13.01 8.25
C GLY A 509 19.75 11.76 8.81
N GLY A 510 18.63 11.36 8.22
CA GLY A 510 17.91 10.11 8.54
C GLY A 510 18.42 8.91 7.73
N TRP A 511 17.90 7.73 8.06
CA TRP A 511 18.13 6.51 7.27
C TRP A 511 17.26 6.49 6.01
N GLU A 512 17.87 6.25 4.86
CA GLU A 512 17.23 6.09 3.56
C GLU A 512 17.70 4.80 2.88
N PHE A 513 16.81 4.15 2.13
CA PHE A 513 17.20 3.02 1.30
C PHE A 513 17.69 3.51 -0.06
N ILE A 514 18.96 3.23 -0.36
CA ILE A 514 19.62 3.62 -1.61
C ILE A 514 19.80 2.36 -2.45
N GLY A 515 19.03 2.24 -3.53
CA GLY A 515 19.01 1.02 -4.32
C GLY A 515 18.58 1.23 -5.77
N LEU A 516 18.82 0.21 -6.58
CA LEU A 516 18.58 0.19 -8.00
C LEU A 516 18.07 -1.20 -8.43
N SER A 517 17.15 -1.22 -9.39
CA SER A 517 16.85 -2.43 -10.16
C SER A 517 17.47 -2.31 -11.55
N ALA A 518 18.14 -3.36 -11.99
CA ALA A 518 18.81 -3.40 -13.27
C ALA A 518 18.41 -4.65 -14.06
N PHE A 519 18.41 -4.53 -15.38
CA PHE A 519 18.18 -5.68 -16.26
C PHE A 519 19.45 -6.50 -16.43
N ASN A 520 19.29 -7.82 -16.37
CA ASN A 520 20.29 -8.75 -16.86
C ASN A 520 20.28 -8.68 -18.40
N GLN A 521 21.16 -7.86 -18.99
CA GLN A 521 21.21 -7.58 -20.44
C GLN A 521 21.32 -8.84 -21.33
N ASN A 522 21.63 -9.99 -20.74
CA ASN A 522 21.72 -11.28 -21.41
C ASN A 522 20.38 -11.78 -21.99
N TYR A 523 19.23 -11.24 -21.56
CA TYR A 523 17.94 -11.73 -22.05
C TYR A 523 17.63 -11.34 -23.50
N TRP A 524 18.17 -10.22 -24.01
CA TRP A 524 17.89 -9.74 -25.38
C TRP A 524 19.08 -9.88 -26.33
N ALA A 525 20.31 -9.99 -25.81
CA ALA A 525 21.53 -10.20 -26.61
C ALA A 525 21.86 -11.69 -26.79
N LEU A 526 20.91 -12.48 -27.29
CA LEU A 526 21.01 -13.95 -27.45
C LEU A 526 22.03 -14.45 -28.49
N ALA A 527 22.98 -13.64 -28.96
CA ALA A 527 23.85 -14.06 -30.07
C ALA A 527 25.36 -13.84 -29.93
N ASP A 528 25.90 -12.80 -29.28
CA ASP A 528 27.33 -12.48 -29.53
C ASP A 528 28.11 -11.69 -28.46
N ALA A 529 27.71 -11.64 -27.18
CA ALA A 529 28.55 -10.99 -26.16
C ALA A 529 28.58 -11.75 -24.84
N GLU A 530 29.78 -11.90 -24.27
CA GLU A 530 30.07 -12.52 -22.98
C GLU A 530 29.03 -12.11 -21.93
N ALA A 531 28.27 -13.09 -21.44
CA ALA A 531 27.28 -12.85 -20.40
C ALA A 531 28.00 -12.32 -19.15
N LYS A 532 27.85 -11.01 -18.87
CA LYS A 532 28.44 -10.40 -17.68
C LYS A 532 27.54 -10.63 -16.48
N ASN A 533 28.12 -11.16 -15.40
CA ASN A 533 27.47 -11.30 -14.10
C ASN A 533 26.96 -9.94 -13.59
N PRO A 534 25.90 -9.91 -12.76
CA PRO A 534 25.47 -8.67 -12.10
C PRO A 534 26.63 -7.98 -11.39
N CYS A 535 26.69 -6.66 -11.49
CA CYS A 535 27.73 -5.85 -10.89
C CYS A 535 27.13 -4.69 -10.08
N PRO A 536 26.45 -4.99 -8.96
CA PRO A 536 25.94 -3.96 -8.08
C PRO A 536 27.09 -3.21 -7.41
N ALA A 537 27.03 -1.89 -7.43
CA ALA A 537 28.03 -1.04 -6.80
C ALA A 537 27.37 0.18 -6.15
N PHE A 538 28.07 0.74 -5.16
CA PHE A 538 27.67 1.96 -4.48
C PHE A 538 28.81 2.97 -4.57
N GLU A 539 28.57 4.11 -5.24
CA GLU A 539 29.49 5.25 -5.21
C GLU A 539 29.22 6.05 -3.93
N ILE A 540 30.25 6.27 -3.12
CA ILE A 540 30.18 6.91 -1.81
C ILE A 540 31.14 8.11 -1.77
N SER A 541 30.67 9.23 -1.24
CA SER A 541 31.41 10.47 -1.00
C SER A 541 31.02 11.08 0.34
N GLY A 542 31.96 11.79 0.99
CA GLY A 542 31.74 12.34 2.32
C GLY A 542 31.55 11.27 3.39
N GLU A 543 30.75 11.58 4.42
CA GLU A 543 30.46 10.67 5.54
C GLU A 543 29.11 9.99 5.35
N VAL A 544 29.13 8.66 5.28
CA VAL A 544 27.94 7.82 5.12
C VAL A 544 27.99 6.66 6.09
N GLU A 545 26.99 6.55 6.96
CA GLU A 545 26.72 5.33 7.71
C GLU A 545 25.93 4.38 6.81
N ILE A 546 26.41 3.16 6.61
CA ILE A 546 25.72 2.13 5.83
C ILE A 546 25.43 0.90 6.68
N THR A 547 24.33 0.23 6.37
CA THR A 547 24.00 -1.07 6.94
C THR A 547 23.13 -1.87 5.97
N ALA A 548 23.06 -3.18 6.22
CA ALA A 548 22.11 -4.06 5.58
C ALA A 548 22.08 -3.96 4.04
N PRO A 549 23.24 -4.09 3.35
CA PRO A 549 23.27 -4.24 1.91
C PRO A 549 22.49 -5.49 1.49
N THR A 550 21.82 -5.38 0.36
CA THR A 550 20.89 -6.38 -0.11
C THR A 550 20.98 -6.59 -1.60
N PHE A 551 20.92 -7.84 -2.04
CA PHE A 551 20.80 -8.24 -3.44
C PHE A 551 19.81 -9.38 -3.59
N ALA A 552 18.88 -9.26 -4.54
CA ALA A 552 18.01 -10.35 -4.95
C ALA A 552 17.90 -10.42 -6.47
N TYR A 553 17.79 -11.64 -7.00
CA TYR A 553 17.45 -11.83 -8.39
C TYR A 553 15.99 -11.54 -8.65
N GLY A 554 15.75 -11.01 -9.84
CA GLY A 554 14.45 -10.65 -10.32
C GLY A 554 13.89 -9.41 -9.65
N GLU A 555 12.58 -9.46 -9.65
CA GLU A 555 11.67 -8.40 -9.34
C GLU A 555 11.24 -8.54 -7.86
N VAL A 556 12.12 -8.29 -6.90
CA VAL A 556 11.84 -8.63 -5.48
C VAL A 556 12.21 -7.49 -4.52
N LYS A 557 11.31 -7.24 -3.55
CA LYS A 557 11.60 -6.41 -2.37
C LYS A 557 12.75 -7.04 -1.60
N VAL A 558 13.86 -6.33 -1.53
CA VAL A 558 15.01 -6.80 -0.78
C VAL A 558 14.81 -6.47 0.69
N ILE A 559 14.60 -7.53 1.49
CA ILE A 559 14.48 -7.41 2.95
C ILE A 559 15.86 -7.78 3.51
N PRO A 560 16.56 -6.88 4.25
CA PRO A 560 17.94 -7.13 4.66
C PRO A 560 18.13 -8.26 5.67
N GLY A 561 17.06 -8.69 6.32
CA GLY A 561 17.08 -9.82 7.25
C GLY A 561 15.68 -10.36 7.47
N ALA A 562 15.57 -11.45 8.22
CA ALA A 562 14.27 -11.91 8.70
C ALA A 562 13.68 -10.85 9.63
N ASP A 563 12.41 -10.49 9.44
CA ASP A 563 11.71 -9.64 10.40
C ASP A 563 11.82 -10.25 11.81
N LEU A 564 12.28 -9.45 12.77
CA LEU A 564 12.29 -9.88 14.16
C LEU A 564 10.87 -10.15 14.60
N VAL A 565 10.64 -11.37 15.06
CA VAL A 565 9.41 -11.75 15.75
C VAL A 565 9.39 -10.97 17.06
N SER A 566 8.76 -9.79 17.06
CA SER A 566 8.63 -8.98 18.27
C SER A 566 7.84 -9.77 19.32
N SER A 567 8.23 -9.61 20.58
CA SER A 567 7.88 -10.48 21.71
C SER A 567 6.39 -10.45 22.15
N SER A 568 5.47 -9.98 21.31
CA SER A 568 4.04 -9.96 21.59
C SER A 568 3.17 -10.19 20.36
N GLY A 569 2.74 -11.45 20.17
CA GLY A 569 1.54 -11.76 19.37
C GLY A 569 1.71 -11.85 17.86
N ALA A 570 2.93 -12.02 17.34
CA ALA A 570 3.12 -12.31 15.92
C ALA A 570 2.45 -13.64 15.53
N ALA A 571 1.54 -13.59 14.55
CA ALA A 571 0.97 -14.77 13.92
C ALA A 571 1.78 -15.09 12.65
N PHE A 572 2.30 -16.31 12.57
CA PHE A 572 2.99 -16.78 11.37
C PHE A 572 1.97 -17.21 10.32
N PHE A 573 2.03 -16.60 9.13
CA PHE A 573 1.31 -17.08 7.95
C PHE A 573 2.32 -17.29 6.83
N GLY A 574 2.55 -18.55 6.47
CA GLY A 574 3.50 -18.94 5.43
C GLY A 574 4.16 -20.29 5.74
N PRO A 575 4.78 -20.94 4.76
CA PRO A 575 5.62 -22.11 5.01
C PRO A 575 6.85 -21.65 5.81
N LEU A 576 6.97 -22.11 7.07
CA LEU A 576 8.25 -22.05 7.78
C LEU A 576 9.23 -22.96 7.02
N ALA A 577 10.13 -22.36 6.25
CA ALA A 577 11.23 -23.06 5.65
C ALA A 577 12.22 -23.42 6.77
N PHE A 578 12.16 -24.66 7.25
CA PHE A 578 13.19 -25.18 8.15
C PHE A 578 14.49 -25.31 7.35
N GLY A 579 15.54 -24.59 7.76
CA GLY A 579 16.86 -24.69 7.13
C GLY A 579 17.37 -26.12 7.27
N THR A 580 17.52 -26.81 6.13
CA THR A 580 18.03 -28.19 6.09
C THR A 580 19.48 -28.19 5.60
N ALA A 581 20.39 -28.70 6.43
CA ALA A 581 21.79 -28.89 6.04
C ALA A 581 22.15 -30.37 5.99
N MET A 582 22.94 -30.78 5.00
CA MET A 582 23.48 -32.13 4.91
C MET A 582 24.81 -32.17 5.66
N ILE A 583 24.94 -33.07 6.62
CA ILE A 583 26.17 -33.24 7.42
C ILE A 583 26.74 -34.62 7.19
N ASN A 584 27.96 -34.67 6.69
CA ASN A 584 28.74 -35.89 6.56
C ASN A 584 29.57 -36.08 7.82
N LEU A 585 29.50 -37.26 8.43
CA LEU A 585 30.36 -37.58 9.57
C LEU A 585 31.85 -37.68 9.12
N PRO A 586 32.80 -37.08 9.88
CA PRO A 586 34.22 -36.97 9.50
C PRO A 586 34.92 -38.34 9.47
N ALA A 587 35.71 -38.74 8.47
CA ALA A 587 36.36 -40.07 8.39
C ALA A 587 37.14 -40.46 9.66
N PRO A 588 37.35 -41.75 9.97
CA PRO A 588 38.34 -42.14 10.98
C PRO A 588 39.70 -41.47 10.68
N GLY A 589 40.26 -40.76 11.65
CA GLY A 589 41.49 -39.96 11.51
C GLY A 589 41.30 -38.54 10.95
N GLU A 590 40.08 -38.12 10.57
CA GLU A 590 39.75 -36.71 10.39
C GLU A 590 39.44 -36.05 11.75
N PRO A 591 39.76 -34.76 11.94
CA PRO A 591 39.41 -34.02 13.16
C PRO A 591 37.92 -34.19 13.53
N GLY A 592 37.63 -34.42 14.82
CA GLY A 592 36.29 -34.68 15.33
C GLY A 592 35.83 -36.14 15.28
N ALA A 593 36.49 -37.00 14.49
CA ALA A 593 36.11 -38.41 14.38
C ALA A 593 36.46 -39.27 15.60
N GLU A 594 37.57 -38.95 16.30
CA GLU A 594 38.03 -39.70 17.48
C GLU A 594 37.42 -39.16 18.78
N ASP A 595 37.06 -37.88 18.81
CA ASP A 595 36.56 -37.18 20.01
C ASP A 595 35.02 -37.19 20.12
N GLY A 596 34.33 -37.80 19.15
CA GLY A 596 32.86 -37.87 19.12
C GLY A 596 32.18 -36.52 18.94
N GLU A 597 32.88 -35.49 18.46
CA GLU A 597 32.30 -34.17 18.23
C GLU A 597 31.66 -34.07 16.84
N LEU A 598 30.43 -33.57 16.79
CA LEU A 598 29.72 -33.25 15.55
C LEU A 598 29.67 -31.73 15.34
N THR A 599 30.33 -31.24 14.29
CA THR A 599 30.25 -29.83 13.91
C THR A 599 29.07 -29.58 12.98
N LEU A 600 28.17 -28.70 13.37
CA LEU A 600 26.98 -28.25 12.65
C LEU A 600 27.09 -26.76 12.33
N THR A 601 26.53 -26.34 11.19
CA THR A 601 26.46 -24.94 10.78
C THR A 601 25.28 -24.23 11.43
N ASN A 602 25.40 -22.94 11.75
CA ASN A 602 24.28 -22.14 12.26
C ASN A 602 23.21 -21.80 11.22
N GLU A 603 23.42 -22.19 9.96
CA GLU A 603 22.51 -21.94 8.82
C GLU A 603 21.32 -22.92 8.73
N GLY A 604 21.17 -23.81 9.72
CA GLY A 604 20.11 -24.81 9.74
C GLY A 604 19.60 -25.13 11.13
N ASN A 605 18.40 -25.71 11.18
CA ASN A 605 17.82 -26.30 12.38
C ASN A 605 17.38 -27.76 12.17
N ILE A 606 17.50 -28.26 10.94
CA ILE A 606 17.37 -29.68 10.59
C ILE A 606 18.63 -30.15 9.89
N PHE A 607 19.34 -31.09 10.47
CA PHE A 607 20.61 -31.62 9.97
C PHE A 607 20.44 -33.06 9.53
N LYS A 608 20.56 -33.30 8.23
CA LYS A 608 20.55 -34.65 7.65
C LYS A 608 21.91 -35.28 7.87
N ILE A 609 22.00 -36.17 8.85
CA ILE A 609 23.20 -36.89 9.21
C ILE A 609 23.34 -38.10 8.27
N LYS A 610 24.30 -38.00 7.37
CA LYS A 610 24.62 -39.06 6.42
C LYS A 610 25.78 -39.88 6.97
N ALA A 611 25.49 -41.11 7.38
CA ALA A 611 26.56 -42.07 7.62
C ALA A 611 27.22 -42.45 6.29
N ARG A 612 28.53 -42.68 6.34
CA ARG A 612 29.28 -43.06 5.15
C ARG A 612 28.92 -44.50 4.75
N PRO A 613 28.92 -44.82 3.45
CA PRO A 613 28.55 -46.15 2.94
C PRO A 613 29.58 -47.25 3.24
N ASP A 614 30.73 -46.93 3.84
CA ASP A 614 31.72 -47.88 4.31
C ASP A 614 31.29 -48.44 5.68
N ASN A 615 30.47 -49.49 5.63
CA ASN A 615 29.85 -50.31 6.68
C ASN A 615 30.64 -50.66 7.99
N GLU A 616 31.76 -50.04 8.34
CA GLU A 616 32.69 -50.64 9.32
C GLU A 616 32.71 -50.08 10.74
N VAL A 617 32.10 -48.94 11.09
CA VAL A 617 32.01 -48.59 12.53
C VAL A 617 30.76 -47.77 12.87
N PRO A 618 29.89 -48.22 13.79
CA PRO A 618 28.90 -47.37 14.46
C PRO A 618 29.62 -46.16 15.07
N ARG A 619 29.23 -44.94 14.68
CA ARG A 619 29.84 -43.72 15.20
C ARG A 619 29.08 -43.21 16.40
N THR A 620 29.82 -42.71 17.37
CA THR A 620 29.26 -42.12 18.59
C THR A 620 29.43 -40.60 18.56
N ILE A 621 28.34 -39.87 18.64
CA ILE A 621 28.29 -38.42 18.82
C ILE A 621 28.15 -38.16 20.32
N GLN A 622 29.16 -37.54 20.91
CA GLN A 622 29.23 -37.20 22.34
C GLN A 622 28.98 -35.71 22.60
N SER A 623 29.27 -34.85 21.63
CA SER A 623 29.09 -33.40 21.71
C SER A 623 28.80 -32.78 20.34
N ILE A 624 28.24 -31.57 20.32
CA ILE A 624 27.96 -30.80 19.10
C ILE A 624 28.53 -29.38 19.27
N ASN A 625 29.31 -28.91 18.29
CA ASN A 625 29.92 -27.57 18.28
C ASN A 625 30.73 -27.19 19.54
N LYS A 626 31.34 -28.17 20.21
CA LYS A 626 32.05 -27.92 21.46
C LYS A 626 33.32 -27.09 21.26
N SER A 627 34.07 -27.36 20.19
CA SER A 627 35.43 -26.83 19.97
C SER A 627 35.48 -25.50 19.21
N ASN A 628 34.43 -25.12 18.49
CA ASN A 628 34.46 -23.98 17.57
C ASN A 628 33.88 -22.66 18.13
N ALA A 629 33.47 -22.62 19.41
CA ALA A 629 32.78 -21.50 20.06
C ALA A 629 31.48 -21.04 19.37
N ASP A 630 31.01 -21.82 18.38
CA ASP A 630 29.86 -21.49 17.55
C ASP A 630 28.63 -22.29 18.03
N TRP A 631 28.27 -22.06 19.28
CA TRP A 631 27.13 -22.72 19.90
C TRP A 631 25.82 -22.17 19.34
N PHE A 632 24.83 -23.06 19.22
CA PHE A 632 23.46 -22.62 19.01
C PHE A 632 23.02 -21.71 20.17
N LYS A 633 22.31 -20.62 19.84
CA LYS A 633 21.74 -19.73 20.85
C LYS A 633 20.76 -20.51 21.74
N GLU A 634 20.73 -20.19 23.03
CA GLU A 634 19.78 -20.77 23.98
C GLU A 634 18.34 -20.65 23.45
N GLY A 635 17.59 -21.75 23.53
CA GLY A 635 16.23 -21.86 22.99
C GLY A 635 16.14 -22.40 21.56
N THR A 636 17.26 -22.59 20.86
CA THR A 636 17.27 -23.15 19.50
C THR A 636 16.89 -24.63 19.50
N LEU A 637 15.94 -25.02 18.65
CA LEU A 637 15.65 -26.44 18.40
C LEU A 637 16.53 -26.96 17.27
N VAL A 638 17.32 -27.99 17.57
CA VAL A 638 18.25 -28.67 16.65
C VAL A 638 17.71 -30.07 16.38
N THR A 639 17.35 -30.37 15.13
CA THR A 639 16.87 -31.71 14.75
C THR A 639 17.90 -32.45 13.93
N LEU A 640 18.36 -33.60 14.40
CA LEU A 640 19.21 -34.52 13.65
C LEU A 640 18.32 -35.57 12.96
N LEU A 641 18.42 -35.66 11.64
CA LEU A 641 17.72 -36.66 10.81
C LEU A 641 18.73 -37.67 10.29
N PHE A 642 18.66 -38.91 10.77
CA PHE A 642 19.60 -39.96 10.43
C PHE A 642 19.09 -40.78 9.25
N GLU A 643 19.79 -40.73 8.10
CA GLU A 643 19.37 -41.48 6.91
C GLU A 643 19.67 -42.99 7.00
N GLN A 644 20.59 -43.37 7.88
CA GLN A 644 21.10 -44.73 8.05
C GLN A 644 21.08 -45.14 9.51
N GLU A 645 21.00 -46.44 9.76
CA GLU A 645 21.02 -47.01 11.10
C GLU A 645 22.43 -47.03 11.70
N GLY A 646 22.50 -47.12 13.03
CA GLY A 646 23.73 -47.43 13.76
C GLY A 646 24.53 -46.22 14.25
N THR A 647 24.20 -44.99 13.83
CA THR A 647 24.79 -43.80 14.46
C THR A 647 24.26 -43.68 15.89
N ARG A 648 25.17 -43.65 16.87
CA ARG A 648 24.88 -43.47 18.29
C ARG A 648 25.05 -42.00 18.66
N VAL A 649 24.10 -41.42 19.36
CA VAL A 649 24.27 -40.19 20.13
C VAL A 649 24.34 -40.62 21.58
N GLU A 650 25.47 -40.37 22.22
CA GLU A 650 25.73 -40.79 23.60
C GLU A 650 25.12 -39.79 24.58
N HIS A 651 24.52 -40.30 25.66
CA HIS A 651 24.15 -39.46 26.78
C HIS A 651 25.42 -39.00 27.49
N SER A 652 25.71 -37.70 27.46
CA SER A 652 26.97 -37.14 27.95
C SER A 652 26.75 -35.92 28.86
N GLU A 653 27.83 -35.23 29.24
CA GLU A 653 27.73 -33.92 29.91
C GLU A 653 27.18 -32.84 28.97
N ASP A 654 27.49 -32.92 27.68
CA ASP A 654 27.14 -31.93 26.66
C ASP A 654 25.79 -32.23 25.98
N ILE A 655 25.38 -33.51 25.95
CA ILE A 655 24.09 -33.95 25.35
C ILE A 655 23.29 -34.75 26.38
N LYS A 656 22.22 -34.14 26.89
CA LYS A 656 21.28 -34.74 27.85
C LYS A 656 20.11 -35.40 27.14
N LEU A 657 20.25 -36.70 26.93
CA LEU A 657 19.20 -37.52 26.34
C LEU A 657 18.13 -37.95 27.37
N LEU A 658 16.88 -38.07 26.91
CA LEU A 658 15.75 -38.54 27.71
C LEU A 658 15.99 -39.97 28.17
N GLY A 659 15.73 -40.22 29.46
CA GLY A 659 15.93 -41.53 30.08
C GLY A 659 17.38 -41.87 30.44
N GLU A 660 18.32 -40.94 30.25
CA GLU A 660 19.76 -41.16 30.51
C GLU A 660 20.37 -42.32 29.71
N GLU A 661 19.76 -42.66 28.57
CA GLU A 661 20.19 -43.71 27.67
C GLU A 661 20.62 -43.15 26.31
N ASP A 662 21.67 -43.76 25.74
CA ASP A 662 22.14 -43.47 24.39
C ASP A 662 21.03 -43.63 23.36
N PHE A 663 21.00 -42.73 22.38
CA PHE A 663 20.15 -42.83 21.23
C PHE A 663 20.90 -43.54 20.10
N VAL A 664 20.46 -44.75 19.72
CA VAL A 664 20.98 -45.43 18.54
C VAL A 664 19.99 -45.24 17.40
N ALA A 665 20.40 -44.51 16.38
CA ALA A 665 19.54 -44.18 15.24
C ALA A 665 19.12 -45.46 14.49
N SER A 666 17.82 -45.63 14.29
CA SER A 666 17.28 -46.50 13.23
C SER A 666 17.29 -45.77 11.89
N LYS A 667 17.00 -46.49 10.79
CA LYS A 667 16.87 -45.87 9.48
C LYS A 667 15.75 -44.82 9.48
N VAL A 668 16.05 -43.58 9.08
CA VAL A 668 15.13 -42.43 9.08
C VAL A 668 14.71 -41.99 10.49
N ALA A 669 15.54 -42.25 11.51
CA ALA A 669 15.27 -41.78 12.86
C ALA A 669 15.52 -40.27 12.98
N THR A 670 14.81 -39.62 13.90
CA THR A 670 15.04 -38.21 14.24
C THR A 670 15.31 -38.03 15.73
N LEU A 671 16.22 -37.12 16.06
CA LEU A 671 16.50 -36.67 17.42
C LEU A 671 16.43 -35.15 17.46
N THR A 672 15.52 -34.59 18.26
CA THR A 672 15.38 -33.13 18.43
C THR A 672 15.90 -32.74 19.81
N LEU A 673 16.83 -31.80 19.79
CA LEU A 673 17.54 -31.26 20.93
C LEU A 673 17.21 -29.77 21.10
N LEU A 674 17.18 -29.29 22.33
CA LEU A 674 17.07 -27.88 22.70
C LEU A 674 18.44 -27.40 23.15
N ALA A 675 18.94 -26.34 22.52
CA ALA A 675 20.15 -25.66 22.97
C ALA A 675 19.89 -24.92 24.28
N GLU A 676 20.71 -25.21 25.28
CA GLU A 676 20.75 -24.55 26.57
C GLU A 676 21.96 -23.60 26.65
N ALA A 677 22.11 -22.93 27.79
CA ALA A 677 23.30 -22.15 28.07
C ALA A 677 24.58 -23.01 28.01
N GLU A 678 25.70 -22.37 27.67
CA GLU A 678 27.04 -22.99 27.63
C GLU A 678 27.18 -24.13 26.59
N GLY A 679 26.35 -24.13 25.53
CA GLY A 679 26.46 -25.11 24.43
C GLY A 679 25.92 -26.50 24.76
N LYS A 680 25.24 -26.66 25.90
CA LYS A 680 24.58 -27.92 26.28
C LYS A 680 23.32 -28.15 25.45
N LEU A 681 23.00 -29.41 25.20
CA LEU A 681 21.84 -29.80 24.41
C LEU A 681 20.99 -30.80 25.18
N THR A 682 19.72 -30.49 25.38
CA THR A 682 18.77 -31.39 26.06
C THR A 682 17.77 -31.94 25.05
N GLU A 683 17.57 -33.25 25.04
CA GLU A 683 16.58 -33.86 24.17
C GLU A 683 15.16 -33.44 24.53
N VAL A 684 14.41 -33.02 23.50
CA VAL A 684 12.99 -32.70 23.58
C VAL A 684 12.14 -33.87 23.11
N THR A 685 12.56 -34.50 22.00
CA THR A 685 11.84 -35.63 21.42
C THR A 685 12.76 -36.47 20.55
N ARG A 686 12.46 -37.76 20.44
CA ARG A 686 13.06 -38.69 19.49
C ARG A 686 11.98 -39.46 18.76
N ASN A 687 12.23 -39.79 17.50
CA ASN A 687 11.40 -40.70 16.72
C ASN A 687 12.26 -41.84 16.20
N THR A 688 12.04 -43.03 16.73
CA THR A 688 12.62 -44.28 16.25
C THR A 688 11.52 -45.04 15.52
N LEU A 689 11.19 -44.62 14.29
CA LEU A 689 10.30 -45.42 13.47
C LEU A 689 10.98 -46.77 13.22
N SER A 690 10.50 -47.83 13.86
CA SER A 690 10.71 -49.18 13.33
C SER A 690 9.67 -49.35 12.22
N LEU A 691 10.13 -49.27 10.97
CA LEU A 691 9.35 -49.76 9.85
C LEU A 691 9.40 -51.30 9.92
N ASP A 692 8.57 -51.89 10.78
CA ASP A 692 8.28 -53.33 10.75
C ASP A 692 7.40 -53.70 9.56
#